data_AF-A0A3A8PSU9-F1
#
_entry.id   AF-A0A3A8PSU9-F1
#
_cell.length_a   1.000
_cell.length_b   1.000
_cell.length_c   1.000
_cell.angle_alpha   90.00
_cell.angle_beta   90.00
_cell.angle_gamma   90.00
#
_symmetry.space_group_name_H-M   'P 1'
#
loop_
_entity.id
_entity.type
_entity.pdbx_description
1 polymer ?
#
loop_
_entity_poly.entity_id
_entity_poly.type
_entity_poly.pdbx_seq_one_letter_code
_entity_poly.pdbx_strand_id
1 'polypeptide(L)'
;MVRDGTSQADRALPALDPAYAPVDGRDTAAYLEYLRHYARQLRYFGLSNLPAGDWAPFIEGDISSAAAAVAAQDAERERRRLLAFADDVPRPGGGVAFRRLLDDLFALVLRLDGWAALGTGALRFPDVLWQQVRGGLRADLQLLIGIHKAAAELGLLAPPPAGTEVTAEQVLALEPGLNLEWCPPGTASWVACVAAVPAYIPAFGAGAHDASVPEAEKLARALEYLRPLVESFPRTLARMAEVAADDLQRTLADWPRHEPPMALLLTFLHLFRHALDSLNGLTARHLEYYYQEVLRLRPRGAEADHLFLTFELARHLESYVVPSGTVVLGGKDAQGQPLRYALDEDLRLDHASAEPFLTVHRTPEGLLTASPAANSADGLGAPLPPEQSGWSALGSASHPAAAIGFALASPTLLLTEGERTLTLELTLKATPGAEDTLQTLDLARLFRVEVSIAKGWLALAVREARLAGNVLRVGLRLSAADPAVASYQREIHGGTLDTTWPICRFFLVQEVATGRTYGALAALTLASVRLDVQVQGMRQLQVETDTGRIDPARPFAPFGTQPLPGSAFSVRCAELRAKALTSLTLGLDWLDPGPELDLETVYAGYVLQPPEPGEKKPLKPGVKQPLEPEEKQPLRQVSQVTKPLPVTRGTFRVELAVGLGPVPAAGAGSTRLGPLFTPATFDVPATVLSTGGRARPIDTVRVRLTAPQHGFGHRLFPRLQAQVVLAFNT
;
A
#
# COMPACT_ATOMS: atom_id res chain seq x y z
N MET A 1 11.16 -3.34 20.22
CA MET A 1 9.76 -2.85 20.24
C MET A 1 9.58 -1.95 21.44
N VAL A 2 9.68 -0.63 21.24
CA VAL A 2 9.14 0.33 22.21
C VAL A 2 7.63 0.34 21.96
N ARG A 3 6.85 -0.15 22.93
CA ARG A 3 5.39 -0.22 22.84
C ARG A 3 4.83 1.14 23.26
N ASP A 4 4.56 2.01 22.29
CA ASP A 4 3.79 3.23 22.54
C ASP A 4 2.32 2.86 22.78
N GLY A 5 1.87 2.92 24.04
CA GLY A 5 0.45 2.80 24.40
C GLY A 5 0.13 1.97 25.64
N THR A 6 0.19 2.60 26.81
CA THR A 6 -0.48 2.19 28.06
C THR A 6 -0.20 0.78 28.56
N SER A 7 1.06 0.44 28.86
CA SER A 7 1.29 -0.68 29.75
C SER A 7 0.71 -0.35 31.14
N GLN A 8 0.24 -1.35 31.89
CA GLN A 8 -0.22 -1.14 33.27
C GLN A 8 0.90 -0.58 34.16
N ALA A 9 2.17 -0.85 33.81
CA ALA A 9 3.34 -0.30 34.48
C ALA A 9 3.47 1.22 34.28
N ASP A 10 3.11 1.74 33.10
CA ASP A 10 3.16 3.19 32.79
C ASP A 10 2.03 3.99 33.47
N ARG A 11 1.09 3.31 34.16
CA ARG A 11 -0.02 3.94 34.91
C ARG A 11 0.22 3.98 36.42
N ALA A 12 1.38 3.52 36.90
CA ALA A 12 1.72 3.65 38.31
C ALA A 12 1.84 5.15 38.67
N LEU A 13 1.09 5.57 39.69
CA LEU A 13 1.22 6.93 40.21
C LEU A 13 2.66 7.11 40.70
N PRO A 14 3.38 8.19 40.32
CA PRO A 14 4.74 8.43 40.80
C PRO A 14 4.83 8.40 42.32
N ALA A 15 3.79 8.85 43.02
CA ALA A 15 3.70 8.82 44.49
C ALA A 15 3.73 7.41 45.11
N LEU A 16 3.53 6.35 44.33
CA LEU A 16 3.66 4.96 44.78
C LEU A 16 5.09 4.42 44.67
N ASP A 17 5.98 5.14 43.97
CA ASP A 17 7.41 4.82 43.97
C ASP A 17 8.01 5.20 45.33
N PRO A 18 8.63 4.26 46.07
CA PRO A 18 9.29 4.57 47.33
C PRO A 18 10.37 5.66 47.23
N ALA A 19 10.95 5.88 46.04
CA ALA A 19 11.96 6.91 45.79
C ALA A 19 11.35 8.29 45.47
N TYR A 20 10.03 8.41 45.35
CA TYR A 20 9.37 9.66 44.95
C TYR A 20 9.60 10.83 45.93
N ALA A 21 9.63 10.53 47.22
CA ALA A 21 9.81 11.51 48.29
C ALA A 21 10.88 11.01 49.28
N PRO A 22 12.17 11.14 48.93
CA PRO A 22 13.25 10.76 49.84
C PRO A 22 13.17 11.61 51.11
N VAL A 23 13.60 11.03 52.23
CA VAL A 23 13.70 11.75 53.52
C VAL A 23 14.69 12.93 53.38
N ASP A 24 15.76 12.70 52.62
CA ASP A 24 16.70 13.74 52.22
C ASP A 24 17.17 13.53 50.78
N GLY A 25 16.65 14.34 49.86
CA GLY A 25 16.95 14.26 48.43
C GLY A 25 18.19 15.03 47.99
N ARG A 26 18.99 15.60 48.92
CA ARG A 26 20.18 16.39 48.56
C ARG A 26 21.31 15.49 48.09
N ASP A 27 21.84 15.80 46.92
CA ASP A 27 23.06 15.20 46.39
C ASP A 27 24.30 16.02 46.83
N THR A 28 25.49 15.59 46.40
CA THR A 28 26.74 16.27 46.74
C THR A 28 26.75 17.75 46.31
N ALA A 29 26.16 18.06 45.15
CA ALA A 29 26.10 19.44 44.66
C ALA A 29 25.20 20.30 45.57
N ALA A 30 24.02 19.80 45.92
CA ALA A 30 23.10 20.46 46.83
C ALA A 30 23.70 20.64 48.24
N TYR A 31 24.48 19.68 48.73
CA TYR A 31 25.18 19.80 50.01
C TYR A 31 26.30 20.84 49.98
N LEU A 32 27.09 20.89 48.92
CA LEU A 32 28.11 21.92 48.75
C LEU A 32 27.48 23.31 48.65
N GLU A 33 26.37 23.45 47.93
CA GLU A 33 25.64 24.72 47.86
C GLU A 33 25.06 25.12 49.23
N TYR A 34 24.48 24.15 49.96
CA TYR A 34 24.04 24.38 51.34
C TYR A 34 25.21 24.86 52.22
N LEU A 35 26.39 24.25 52.12
CA LEU A 35 27.58 24.64 52.88
C LEU A 35 28.07 26.04 52.50
N ARG A 36 28.00 26.44 51.23
CA ARG A 36 28.31 27.82 50.80
C ARG A 36 27.40 28.84 51.48
N HIS A 37 26.10 28.59 51.51
CA HIS A 37 25.15 29.45 52.20
C HIS A 37 25.35 29.45 53.72
N TYR A 38 25.61 28.29 54.32
CA TYR A 38 25.83 28.15 55.75
C TYR A 38 27.12 28.84 56.20
N ALA A 39 28.19 28.74 55.41
CA ALA A 39 29.49 29.33 55.71
C ALA A 39 29.45 30.86 55.84
N ARG A 40 28.60 31.55 55.07
CA ARG A 40 28.34 33.00 55.19
C ARG A 40 27.71 33.39 56.54
N GLN A 41 27.06 32.46 57.22
CA GLN A 41 26.45 32.68 58.53
C GLN A 41 27.43 32.39 59.68
N LEU A 42 28.55 31.71 59.39
CA LEU A 42 29.57 31.38 60.37
C LEU A 42 30.66 32.45 60.36
N ARG A 43 30.77 33.21 61.46
CA ARG A 43 31.88 34.16 61.64
C ARG A 43 33.10 33.46 62.21
N TYR A 44 34.28 33.81 61.72
CA TYR A 44 35.54 33.44 62.38
C TYR A 44 36.19 34.64 63.07
N PHE A 45 36.98 34.34 64.09
CA PHE A 45 37.67 35.34 64.91
C PHE A 45 39.17 35.25 64.65
N GLY A 46 39.81 36.41 64.45
CA GLY A 46 41.26 36.50 64.27
C GLY A 46 42.02 36.27 65.59
N LEU A 47 43.35 36.34 65.53
CA LEU A 47 44.24 36.18 66.71
C LEU A 47 44.00 37.22 67.82
N SER A 48 43.36 38.34 67.49
CA SER A 48 42.92 39.38 68.43
C SER A 48 41.54 39.10 69.06
N ASN A 49 40.93 37.95 68.76
CA ASN A 49 39.56 37.58 69.14
C ASN A 49 38.49 38.59 68.67
N LEU A 50 38.73 39.25 67.54
CA LEU A 50 37.77 40.10 66.85
C LEU A 50 37.22 39.37 65.61
N PRO A 51 35.93 39.59 65.24
CA PRO A 51 35.39 39.05 64.00
C PRO A 51 36.23 39.47 62.80
N ALA A 52 36.78 38.51 62.08
CA ALA A 52 37.71 38.74 60.96
C ALA A 52 37.10 38.38 59.60
N GLY A 53 35.87 37.87 59.57
CA GLY A 53 35.13 37.53 58.36
C GLY A 53 34.21 36.34 58.60
N ASP A 54 33.79 35.70 57.50
CA ASP A 54 33.02 34.46 57.50
C ASP A 54 33.76 33.33 56.78
N TRP A 55 33.21 32.11 56.84
CA TRP A 55 33.85 30.93 56.26
C TRP A 55 33.56 30.76 54.77
N ALA A 56 32.85 31.67 54.10
CA ALA A 56 32.50 31.51 52.69
C ALA A 56 33.73 31.39 51.77
N PRO A 57 34.80 32.20 51.91
CA PRO A 57 35.98 32.09 51.05
C PRO A 57 36.64 30.71 51.08
N PHE A 58 36.54 30.01 52.22
CA PHE A 58 37.06 28.66 52.39
C PHE A 58 36.30 27.64 51.54
N ILE A 59 34.97 27.69 51.52
CA ILE A 59 34.16 26.77 50.71
C ILE A 59 34.19 27.19 49.23
N GLU A 60 34.06 28.48 48.95
CA GLU A 60 33.94 29.02 47.59
C GLU A 60 35.26 29.00 46.80
N GLY A 61 36.40 28.90 47.48
CA GLY A 61 37.72 28.82 46.84
C GLY A 61 38.00 27.48 46.15
N ASP A 62 37.24 26.43 46.44
CA ASP A 62 37.45 25.11 45.83
C ASP A 62 36.68 24.95 44.51
N ILE A 63 37.35 24.36 43.52
CA ILE A 63 36.81 24.14 42.18
C ILE A 63 35.56 23.24 42.16
N SER A 64 35.46 22.27 43.08
CA SER A 64 34.27 21.43 43.22
C SER A 64 33.08 22.23 43.76
N SER A 65 33.30 23.17 44.68
CA SER A 65 32.25 24.06 45.18
C SER A 65 31.76 25.05 44.11
N ALA A 66 32.65 25.50 43.23
CA ALA A 66 32.28 26.32 42.08
C ALA A 66 31.42 25.52 41.08
N ALA A 67 31.83 24.31 40.73
CA ALA A 67 31.05 23.42 39.86
C ALA A 67 29.69 23.04 40.48
N ALA A 68 29.66 22.73 41.78
CA ALA A 68 28.45 22.38 42.51
C ALA A 68 27.39 23.48 42.50
N ALA A 69 27.79 24.75 42.66
CA ALA A 69 26.83 25.86 42.66
C ALA A 69 26.11 26.06 41.34
N VAL A 70 26.78 25.74 40.22
CA VAL A 70 26.18 25.76 38.89
C VAL A 70 25.37 24.49 38.65
N ALA A 71 25.87 23.33 39.05
CA ALA A 71 25.20 22.04 38.90
C ALA A 71 23.89 21.95 39.71
N ALA A 72 23.82 22.60 40.88
CA ALA A 72 22.64 22.61 41.76
C ALA A 72 21.49 23.49 41.24
N GLN A 73 21.63 24.15 40.08
CA GLN A 73 20.62 25.06 39.56
C GLN A 73 19.47 24.31 38.89
N ASP A 74 18.25 24.57 39.35
CA ASP A 74 17.03 24.06 38.72
C ASP A 74 16.54 25.04 37.64
N ALA A 75 17.10 24.87 36.43
CA ALA A 75 16.77 25.71 35.30
C ALA A 75 15.29 25.63 34.89
N GLU A 76 14.63 24.49 35.08
CA GLU A 76 13.23 24.31 34.74
C GLU A 76 12.30 25.01 35.75
N ARG A 77 12.67 25.01 37.03
CA ARG A 77 11.99 25.85 38.03
C ARG A 77 12.15 27.33 37.71
N GLU A 78 13.33 27.77 37.32
CA GLU A 78 13.57 29.18 36.93
C GLU A 78 12.75 29.55 35.69
N ARG A 79 12.73 28.68 34.66
CA ARG A 79 11.92 28.87 33.45
C ARG A 79 10.42 28.97 33.77
N ARG A 80 9.89 28.06 34.60
CA ARG A 80 8.48 28.09 35.03
C ARG A 80 8.14 29.37 35.79
N ARG A 81 9.06 29.86 36.63
CA ARG A 81 8.90 31.12 37.37
C ARG A 81 8.83 32.32 36.43
N LEU A 82 9.75 32.43 35.47
CA LEU A 82 9.76 33.52 34.49
C LEU A 82 8.52 33.49 33.59
N LEU A 83 8.06 32.29 33.17
CA LEU A 83 6.83 32.13 32.41
C LEU A 83 5.59 32.55 33.20
N ALA A 84 5.52 32.25 34.50
CA ALA A 84 4.42 32.70 35.34
C ALA A 84 4.32 34.23 35.36
N PHE A 85 5.45 34.94 35.50
CA PHE A 85 5.45 36.40 35.42
C PHE A 85 5.09 36.90 34.01
N ALA A 86 5.60 36.27 32.96
CA ALA A 86 5.25 36.57 31.58
C ALA A 86 3.74 36.47 31.33
N ASP A 87 3.08 35.44 31.86
CA ASP A 87 1.64 35.21 31.68
C ASP A 87 0.77 36.19 32.49
N ASP A 88 1.34 36.84 33.51
CA ASP A 88 0.69 37.90 34.28
C ASP A 88 0.82 39.29 33.65
N VAL A 89 1.78 39.53 32.75
CA VAL A 89 1.99 40.84 32.09
C VAL A 89 0.75 41.38 31.34
N PRO A 90 -0.02 40.56 30.59
CA PRO A 90 -1.20 41.07 29.88
C PRO A 90 -2.41 41.38 30.79
N ARG A 91 -2.33 41.05 32.09
CA ARG A 91 -3.44 41.23 33.04
C ARG A 91 -3.49 42.68 33.56
N PRO A 92 -4.64 43.18 34.06
CA PRO A 92 -4.71 44.48 34.71
C PRO A 92 -3.69 44.60 35.86
N GLY A 93 -2.87 45.66 35.86
CA GLY A 93 -1.76 45.82 36.82
C GLY A 93 -0.47 45.09 36.44
N GLY A 94 -0.38 44.55 35.21
CA GLY A 94 0.76 43.79 34.70
C GLY A 94 2.10 44.53 34.63
N GLY A 95 2.13 45.85 34.82
CA GLY A 95 3.38 46.63 34.92
C GLY A 95 4.33 46.14 36.02
N VAL A 96 3.79 45.64 37.15
CA VAL A 96 4.62 45.05 38.23
C VAL A 96 5.20 43.70 37.80
N ALA A 97 4.42 42.86 37.11
CA ALA A 97 4.88 41.58 36.58
C ALA A 97 5.93 41.77 35.48
N PHE A 98 5.74 42.76 34.60
CA PHE A 98 6.69 43.15 33.57
C PHE A 98 8.00 43.65 34.18
N ARG A 99 7.90 44.51 35.21
CA ARG A 99 9.06 44.97 35.98
C ARG A 99 9.83 43.81 36.60
N ARG A 100 9.12 42.88 37.27
CA ARG A 100 9.71 41.70 37.89
C ARG A 100 10.40 40.80 36.86
N LEU A 101 9.79 40.59 35.71
CA LEU A 101 10.35 39.81 34.62
C LEU A 101 11.67 40.39 34.12
N LEU A 102 11.73 41.71 33.91
CA LEU A 102 12.98 42.38 33.52
C LEU A 102 14.06 42.23 34.59
N ASP A 103 13.73 42.52 35.85
CA ASP A 103 14.66 42.41 36.99
C ASP A 103 15.21 40.97 37.12
N ASP A 104 14.35 39.95 37.06
CA ASP A 104 14.77 38.54 37.19
C ASP A 104 15.59 38.07 35.97
N LEU A 105 15.31 38.56 34.75
CA LEU A 105 16.15 38.30 33.57
C LEU A 105 17.56 38.92 33.70
N PHE A 106 17.65 40.18 34.16
CA PHE A 106 18.95 40.82 34.43
C PHE A 106 19.71 40.14 35.58
N ALA A 107 19.00 39.72 36.64
CA ALA A 107 19.58 38.97 37.74
C ALA A 107 20.14 37.61 37.26
N LEU A 108 19.45 36.95 36.32
CA LEU A 108 19.93 35.72 35.71
C LEU A 108 21.20 35.95 34.87
N VAL A 109 21.25 37.02 34.08
CA VAL A 109 22.47 37.41 33.34
C VAL A 109 23.64 37.66 34.29
N LEU A 110 23.43 38.45 35.35
CA LEU A 110 24.44 38.71 36.37
C LEU A 110 24.96 37.41 37.01
N ARG A 111 24.06 36.46 37.28
CA ARG A 111 24.42 35.16 37.86
C ARG A 111 25.26 34.32 36.90
N LEU A 112 24.89 34.27 35.63
CA LEU A 112 25.63 33.57 34.58
C LEU A 112 27.05 34.13 34.43
N ASP A 113 27.18 35.45 34.38
CA ASP A 113 28.48 36.15 34.32
C ASP A 113 29.34 35.86 35.57
N GLY A 114 28.73 35.97 36.76
CA GLY A 114 29.40 35.70 38.03
C GLY A 114 29.94 34.28 38.13
N TRP A 115 29.21 33.27 37.63
CA TRP A 115 29.72 31.90 37.61
C TRP A 115 30.81 31.68 36.57
N ALA A 116 30.76 32.35 35.43
CA ALA A 116 31.85 32.31 34.46
C ALA A 116 33.17 32.81 35.07
N ALA A 117 33.09 33.80 35.95
CA ALA A 117 34.24 34.33 36.69
C ALA A 117 34.80 33.35 37.75
N LEU A 118 34.03 32.34 38.18
CA LEU A 118 34.53 31.26 39.04
C LEU A 118 35.44 30.27 38.29
N GLY A 119 35.43 30.31 36.96
CA GLY A 119 36.18 29.43 36.08
C GLY A 119 37.68 29.65 36.14
N THR A 120 38.38 28.96 37.04
CA THR A 120 39.79 28.64 36.81
C THR A 120 39.85 27.64 35.65
N GLY A 121 40.83 27.73 34.75
CA GLY A 121 40.88 27.02 33.45
C GLY A 121 40.81 25.47 33.46
N ALA A 122 40.46 24.85 34.59
CA ALA A 122 40.12 23.44 34.73
C ALA A 122 38.61 23.13 34.61
N LEU A 123 37.72 24.13 34.75
CA LEU A 123 36.27 24.00 34.54
C LEU A 123 35.89 24.27 33.08
N ARG A 124 34.92 23.52 32.55
CA ARG A 124 34.47 23.62 31.14
C ARG A 124 33.21 24.46 30.97
N PHE A 125 32.32 24.49 31.97
CA PHE A 125 31.08 25.26 31.85
C PHE A 125 31.27 26.77 31.52
N PRO A 126 32.35 27.47 31.92
CA PRO A 126 32.58 28.86 31.51
C PRO A 126 32.77 29.01 30.01
N ASP A 127 33.51 28.09 29.37
CA ASP A 127 33.70 28.11 27.91
C ASP A 127 32.38 27.88 27.17
N VAL A 128 31.53 27.01 27.72
CA VAL A 128 30.18 26.76 27.20
C VAL A 128 29.34 28.03 27.28
N LEU A 129 29.36 28.76 28.39
CA LEU A 129 28.68 30.06 28.48
C LEU A 129 29.21 31.00 27.38
N TRP A 130 30.52 31.20 27.28
CA TRP A 130 31.07 32.14 26.30
C TRP A 130 30.81 31.73 24.86
N GLN A 131 30.70 30.43 24.56
CA GLN A 131 30.24 29.95 23.27
C GLN A 131 28.77 30.36 23.01
N GLN A 132 27.89 30.21 23.99
CA GLN A 132 26.47 30.59 23.88
C GLN A 132 26.30 32.12 23.78
N VAL A 133 27.06 32.89 24.56
CA VAL A 133 27.10 34.36 24.48
C VAL A 133 27.48 34.82 23.09
N ARG A 134 28.55 34.25 22.50
CA ARG A 134 28.96 34.54 21.12
C ARG A 134 27.96 34.02 20.07
N GLY A 135 27.22 32.96 20.39
CA GLY A 135 26.26 32.29 19.51
C GLY A 135 24.85 32.90 19.48
N GLY A 136 24.52 33.82 20.39
CA GLY A 136 23.21 34.49 20.39
C GLY A 136 22.89 35.29 21.65
N LEU A 137 23.30 34.85 22.84
CA LEU A 137 22.89 35.53 24.08
C LEU A 137 23.42 36.96 24.21
N ARG A 138 24.53 37.29 23.53
CA ARG A 138 24.97 38.69 23.41
C ARG A 138 23.87 39.55 22.81
N ALA A 139 23.26 39.12 21.70
CA ALA A 139 22.19 39.88 21.04
C ALA A 139 20.93 39.93 21.91
N ASP A 140 20.59 38.84 22.59
CA ASP A 140 19.46 38.78 23.53
C ASP A 140 19.63 39.79 24.68
N LEU A 141 20.84 39.93 25.24
CA LEU A 141 21.12 40.94 26.25
C LEU A 141 21.02 42.36 25.69
N GLN A 142 21.53 42.63 24.48
CA GLN A 142 21.38 43.95 23.86
C GLN A 142 19.90 44.31 23.66
N LEU A 143 19.07 43.34 23.24
CA LEU A 143 17.62 43.52 23.12
C LEU A 143 16.97 43.80 24.49
N LEU A 144 17.35 43.04 25.53
CA LEU A 144 16.86 43.24 26.89
C LEU A 144 17.18 44.64 27.43
N ILE A 145 18.42 45.12 27.22
CA ILE A 145 18.85 46.49 27.56
C ILE A 145 18.03 47.51 26.78
N GLY A 146 17.84 47.32 25.48
CA GLY A 146 17.04 48.22 24.63
C GLY A 146 15.58 48.31 25.08
N ILE A 147 14.96 47.18 25.44
CA ILE A 147 13.59 47.13 25.95
C ILE A 147 13.48 47.82 27.32
N HIS A 148 14.43 47.60 28.24
CA HIS A 148 14.44 48.27 29.54
C HIS A 148 14.57 49.79 29.38
N LYS A 149 15.48 50.28 28.53
CA LYS A 149 15.62 51.71 28.24
C LYS A 149 14.36 52.32 27.63
N ALA A 150 13.73 51.64 26.67
CA ALA A 150 12.48 52.10 26.08
C ALA A 150 11.33 52.12 27.11
N ALA A 151 11.24 51.12 27.98
CA ALA A 151 10.26 51.12 29.07
C ALA A 151 10.48 52.30 30.04
N ALA A 152 11.75 52.62 30.35
CA ALA A 152 12.09 53.76 31.19
C ALA A 152 11.70 55.09 30.52
N GLU A 153 12.01 55.25 29.23
CA GLU A 153 11.68 56.45 28.44
C GLU A 153 10.17 56.67 28.32
N LEU A 154 9.41 55.60 28.13
CA LEU A 154 7.94 55.63 28.01
C LEU A 154 7.22 55.73 29.36
N GLY A 155 7.93 55.71 30.49
CA GLY A 155 7.33 55.73 31.82
C GLY A 155 6.57 54.47 32.20
N LEU A 156 6.90 53.32 31.59
CA LEU A 156 6.22 52.03 31.76
C LEU A 156 6.87 51.12 32.83
N LEU A 157 7.96 51.59 33.46
CA LEU A 157 8.59 50.85 34.56
C LEU A 157 7.89 51.16 35.88
N ALA A 158 7.15 50.17 36.40
CA ALA A 158 6.68 50.17 37.77
C ALA A 158 7.86 50.22 38.77
N PRO A 159 7.65 50.69 40.02
CA PRO A 159 8.67 50.58 41.06
C PRO A 159 9.06 49.12 41.31
N PRO A 160 10.30 48.84 41.73
CA PRO A 160 10.75 47.48 42.02
C PRO A 160 9.82 46.82 43.05
N PRO A 161 9.28 45.62 42.79
CA PRO A 161 8.40 44.94 43.72
C PRO A 161 9.15 44.55 45.01
N ALA A 162 8.40 44.41 46.11
CA ALA A 162 8.99 43.97 47.38
C ALA A 162 9.66 42.59 47.23
N GLY A 163 10.88 42.44 47.77
CA GLY A 163 11.67 41.21 47.65
C GLY A 163 12.40 41.05 46.31
N THR A 164 12.57 42.12 45.52
CA THR A 164 13.56 42.13 44.43
C THR A 164 14.96 42.31 45.01
N GLU A 165 15.80 41.28 44.88
CA GLU A 165 17.18 41.31 45.40
C GLU A 165 18.13 42.08 44.48
N VAL A 166 17.96 41.94 43.16
CA VAL A 166 18.79 42.59 42.14
C VAL A 166 17.86 43.26 41.14
N THR A 167 18.06 44.56 40.89
CA THR A 167 17.30 45.29 39.87
C THR A 167 18.08 45.45 38.57
N ALA A 168 17.36 45.64 37.47
CA ALA A 168 17.95 45.94 36.16
C ALA A 168 18.91 47.13 36.23
N GLU A 169 18.55 48.23 36.90
CA GLU A 169 19.40 49.42 37.01
C GLU A 169 20.68 49.13 37.79
N GLN A 170 20.62 48.29 38.82
CA GLN A 170 21.82 47.88 39.56
C GLN A 170 22.78 47.15 38.63
N VAL A 171 22.30 46.21 37.80
CA VAL A 171 23.13 45.47 36.83
C VAL A 171 23.71 46.41 35.76
N LEU A 172 22.88 47.32 35.23
CA LEU A 172 23.30 48.28 34.21
C LEU A 172 24.33 49.29 34.73
N ALA A 173 24.33 49.61 36.03
CA ALA A 173 25.23 50.56 36.66
C ALA A 173 26.48 49.94 37.33
N LEU A 174 26.72 48.63 37.15
CA LEU A 174 27.87 47.94 37.75
C LEU A 174 29.22 48.52 37.26
N GLU A 175 30.18 48.69 38.17
CA GLU A 175 31.58 49.00 37.89
C GLU A 175 32.51 47.99 38.59
N PRO A 176 33.39 47.26 37.87
CA PRO A 176 33.73 47.39 36.44
C PRO A 176 32.69 46.85 35.44
N GLY A 177 31.60 46.23 35.92
CA GLY A 177 30.51 45.72 35.08
C GLY A 177 30.59 44.23 34.75
N LEU A 178 29.71 43.76 33.87
CA LEU A 178 29.76 42.40 33.33
C LEU A 178 30.99 42.23 32.41
N ASN A 179 31.39 40.98 32.15
CA ASN A 179 32.46 40.68 31.21
C ASN A 179 32.17 41.26 29.81
N LEU A 180 33.18 41.82 29.15
CA LEU A 180 33.02 42.45 27.83
C LEU A 180 32.63 41.48 26.70
N GLU A 181 32.71 40.16 26.91
CA GLU A 181 32.13 39.17 26.00
C GLU A 181 30.59 39.30 25.88
N TRP A 182 29.91 39.91 26.84
CA TRP A 182 28.49 40.28 26.75
C TRP A 182 28.22 41.47 25.82
N CYS A 183 29.27 42.14 25.35
CA CYS A 183 29.22 43.35 24.54
C CYS A 183 29.71 43.12 23.11
N PRO A 184 29.32 43.99 22.16
CA PRO A 184 29.89 43.96 20.82
C PRO A 184 31.43 44.02 20.83
N PRO A 185 32.12 43.32 19.92
CA PRO A 185 33.58 43.32 19.87
C PRO A 185 34.14 44.73 19.72
N GLY A 186 35.20 45.06 20.47
CA GLY A 186 35.84 46.39 20.44
C GLY A 186 35.25 47.43 21.40
N THR A 187 34.30 47.04 22.26
CA THR A 187 33.75 47.92 23.29
C THR A 187 34.74 48.16 24.43
N ALA A 188 34.91 49.42 24.86
CA ALA A 188 35.94 49.81 25.82
C ALA A 188 35.61 49.49 27.30
N SER A 189 34.32 49.48 27.67
CA SER A 189 33.85 49.19 29.03
C SER A 189 32.39 48.77 29.04
N TRP A 190 31.92 48.16 30.14
CA TRP A 190 30.49 47.85 30.34
C TRP A 190 29.63 49.11 30.26
N VAL A 191 30.08 50.22 30.85
CA VAL A 191 29.36 51.51 30.77
C VAL A 191 29.25 51.99 29.32
N ALA A 192 30.31 51.87 28.52
CA ALA A 192 30.27 52.21 27.09
C ALA A 192 29.33 51.28 26.30
N CYS A 193 29.29 50.00 26.65
CA CYS A 193 28.39 49.00 26.09
C CYS A 193 26.93 49.36 26.34
N VAL A 194 26.56 49.57 27.61
CA VAL A 194 25.21 49.98 27.99
C VAL A 194 24.85 51.29 27.32
N ALA A 195 25.74 52.29 27.30
CA ALA A 195 25.50 53.58 26.66
C ALA A 195 25.23 53.46 25.15
N ALA A 196 25.93 52.57 24.44
CA ALA A 196 25.80 52.36 23.01
C ALA A 196 24.47 51.71 22.57
N VAL A 197 23.78 51.00 23.47
CA VAL A 197 22.48 50.38 23.16
C VAL A 197 21.37 51.43 23.08
N PRO A 198 20.70 51.63 21.94
CA PRO A 198 19.56 52.53 21.85
C PRO A 198 18.31 51.95 22.53
N ALA A 199 17.40 52.81 22.97
CA ALA A 199 16.08 52.39 23.39
C ALA A 199 15.34 51.70 22.23
N TYR A 200 14.84 50.48 22.43
CA TYR A 200 14.14 49.71 21.40
C TYR A 200 12.63 49.94 21.47
N ILE A 201 12.22 51.17 21.14
CA ILE A 201 10.82 51.62 21.11
C ILE A 201 9.90 50.71 20.25
N PRO A 202 10.35 50.13 19.10
CA PRO A 202 9.51 49.24 18.30
C PRO A 202 8.92 48.04 19.06
N ALA A 203 9.54 47.58 20.15
CA ALA A 203 8.98 46.50 20.98
C ALA A 203 7.62 46.83 21.60
N PHE A 204 7.31 48.12 21.78
CA PHE A 204 6.05 48.59 22.39
C PHE A 204 4.98 48.97 21.35
N GLY A 205 5.23 48.72 20.06
CA GLY A 205 4.31 48.99 18.96
C GLY A 205 4.44 50.39 18.34
N ALA A 206 3.85 50.59 17.16
CA ALA A 206 3.95 51.84 16.39
C ALA A 206 3.35 53.07 17.11
N GLY A 207 2.45 52.86 18.08
CA GLY A 207 1.84 53.89 18.92
C GLY A 207 2.46 54.01 20.32
N ALA A 208 3.73 53.62 20.52
CA ALA A 208 4.35 53.60 21.85
C ALA A 208 4.25 54.94 22.61
N HIS A 209 4.42 56.07 21.92
CA HIS A 209 4.27 57.42 22.51
C HIS A 209 2.83 57.94 22.57
N ASP A 210 1.87 57.23 21.96
CA ASP A 210 0.47 57.63 21.96
C ASP A 210 -0.17 57.28 23.32
N ALA A 211 -0.68 58.30 24.02
CA ALA A 211 -1.33 58.14 25.31
C ALA A 211 -2.69 57.42 25.20
N SER A 212 -3.28 57.32 24.01
CA SER A 212 -4.54 56.62 23.77
C SER A 212 -4.40 55.10 23.74
N VAL A 213 -3.20 54.58 23.47
CA VAL A 213 -2.91 53.14 23.47
C VAL A 213 -2.77 52.65 24.92
N PRO A 214 -3.56 51.65 25.37
CA PRO A 214 -3.49 51.14 26.74
C PRO A 214 -2.10 50.61 27.10
N GLU A 215 -1.64 50.88 28.32
CA GLU A 215 -0.38 50.36 28.86
C GLU A 215 -0.29 48.82 28.72
N ALA A 216 -1.38 48.11 29.05
CA ALA A 216 -1.42 46.65 28.92
C ALA A 216 -1.15 46.15 27.49
N GLU A 217 -1.57 46.91 26.47
CA GLU A 217 -1.30 46.57 25.07
C GLU A 217 0.17 46.78 24.71
N LYS A 218 0.77 47.90 25.15
CA LYS A 218 2.20 48.19 24.98
C LYS A 218 3.08 47.12 25.64
N LEU A 219 2.73 46.73 26.86
CA LEU A 219 3.44 45.68 27.62
C LEU A 219 3.27 44.30 26.98
N ALA A 220 2.06 43.96 26.51
CA ALA A 220 1.81 42.71 25.81
C ALA A 220 2.62 42.59 24.51
N ARG A 221 2.83 43.70 23.77
CA ARG A 221 3.71 43.73 22.60
C ARG A 221 5.18 43.53 22.98
N ALA A 222 5.66 44.21 24.02
CA ALA A 222 7.03 44.04 24.50
C ALA A 222 7.30 42.60 24.96
N LEU A 223 6.28 41.93 25.53
CA LEU A 223 6.36 40.54 25.93
C LEU A 223 6.61 39.58 24.76
N GLU A 224 6.13 39.88 23.55
CA GLU A 224 6.41 39.06 22.35
C GLU A 224 7.91 38.99 22.06
N TYR A 225 8.65 40.06 22.37
CA TYR A 225 10.10 40.13 22.24
C TYR A 225 10.85 39.54 23.45
N LEU A 226 10.26 39.58 24.65
CA LEU A 226 10.87 38.99 25.85
C LEU A 226 10.63 37.48 25.98
N ARG A 227 9.59 36.92 25.36
CA ARG A 227 9.28 35.48 25.47
C ARG A 227 10.39 34.57 24.94
N PRO A 228 11.07 34.88 23.82
CA PRO A 228 12.27 34.15 23.42
C PRO A 228 13.40 34.19 24.48
N LEU A 229 13.57 35.32 25.18
CA LEU A 229 14.59 35.50 26.22
C LEU A 229 14.27 34.66 27.47
N VAL A 230 12.99 34.53 27.81
CA VAL A 230 12.51 33.63 28.87
C VAL A 230 12.84 32.16 28.59
N GLU A 231 13.08 31.80 27.33
CA GLU A 231 13.50 30.46 26.95
C GLU A 231 15.03 30.36 26.77
N SER A 232 15.69 31.37 26.19
CA SER A 232 17.12 31.31 25.87
C SER A 232 18.03 31.34 27.10
N PHE A 233 17.75 32.19 28.08
CA PHE A 233 18.55 32.27 29.30
C PHE A 233 18.42 31.00 30.17
N PRO A 234 17.20 30.48 30.50
CA PRO A 234 17.09 29.23 31.26
C PRO A 234 17.62 28.01 30.52
N ARG A 235 17.53 27.96 29.18
CA ARG A 235 18.18 26.89 28.41
C ARG A 235 19.70 26.91 28.55
N THR A 236 20.29 28.11 28.56
CA THR A 236 21.73 28.28 28.77
C THR A 236 22.13 27.87 30.19
N LEU A 237 21.32 28.26 31.18
CA LEU A 237 21.46 27.80 32.56
C LEU A 237 21.42 26.28 32.67
N ALA A 238 20.45 25.62 32.04
CA ALA A 238 20.32 24.17 32.03
C ALA A 238 21.57 23.50 31.42
N ARG A 239 22.06 24.03 30.30
CA ARG A 239 23.26 23.51 29.64
C ARG A 239 24.52 23.69 30.48
N MET A 240 24.65 24.83 31.17
CA MET A 240 25.76 25.05 32.09
C MET A 240 25.68 24.13 33.30
N ALA A 241 24.50 23.94 33.89
CA ALA A 241 24.28 23.05 35.02
C ALA A 241 24.64 21.60 34.67
N GLU A 242 24.25 21.13 33.49
CA GLU A 242 24.61 19.79 32.98
C GLU A 242 26.14 19.62 32.87
N VAL A 243 26.82 20.57 32.20
CA VAL A 243 28.29 20.52 32.04
C VAL A 243 29.01 20.68 33.38
N ALA A 244 28.46 21.50 34.28
CA ALA A 244 29.00 21.69 35.62
C ALA A 244 28.83 20.45 36.50
N ALA A 245 27.75 19.67 36.32
CA ALA A 245 27.57 18.40 37.02
C ALA A 245 28.65 17.39 36.60
N ASP A 246 28.98 17.31 35.31
CA ASP A 246 30.10 16.52 34.83
C ASP A 246 31.44 17.06 35.36
N ASP A 247 31.61 18.38 35.37
CA ASP A 247 32.82 19.01 35.92
C ASP A 247 32.99 18.66 37.41
N LEU A 248 31.92 18.71 38.19
CA LEU A 248 31.93 18.31 39.60
C LEU A 248 32.33 16.85 39.76
N GLN A 249 31.80 15.93 38.95
CA GLN A 249 32.21 14.52 39.02
C GLN A 249 33.70 14.35 38.72
N ARG A 250 34.22 15.05 37.70
CA ARG A 250 35.65 15.02 37.36
C ARG A 250 36.51 15.61 38.45
N THR A 251 36.10 16.72 39.07
CA THR A 251 36.89 17.33 40.14
C THR A 251 36.91 16.45 41.39
N LEU A 252 35.79 15.80 41.73
CA LEU A 252 35.74 14.85 42.84
C LEU A 252 36.58 13.59 42.62
N ALA A 253 36.72 13.13 41.37
CA ALA A 253 37.46 11.91 41.04
C ALA A 253 38.96 12.15 40.83
N ASP A 254 39.31 13.17 40.03
CA ASP A 254 40.62 13.26 39.38
C ASP A 254 41.32 14.62 39.60
N TRP A 255 40.89 15.45 40.56
CA TRP A 255 41.56 16.72 40.87
C TRP A 255 42.61 16.58 41.98
N PRO A 256 43.92 16.73 41.68
CA PRO A 256 44.98 16.48 42.66
C PRO A 256 45.31 17.69 43.54
N ARG A 257 44.56 18.81 43.43
CA ARG A 257 44.90 20.10 44.07
C ARG A 257 43.82 20.63 45.00
N HIS A 258 42.98 19.76 45.56
CA HIS A 258 42.12 20.16 46.68
C HIS A 258 43.00 20.54 47.87
N GLU A 259 42.67 21.65 48.54
CA GLU A 259 43.33 21.96 49.82
C GLU A 259 43.00 20.86 50.85
N PRO A 260 43.92 20.48 51.75
CA PRO A 260 43.71 19.36 52.67
C PRO A 260 42.39 19.40 53.47
N PRO A 261 41.93 20.56 53.99
CA PRO A 261 40.65 20.62 54.69
C PRO A 261 39.44 20.44 53.76
N MET A 262 39.52 20.90 52.51
CA MET A 262 38.48 20.67 51.51
C MET A 262 38.44 19.21 51.08
N ALA A 263 39.60 18.57 50.87
CA ALA A 263 39.66 17.14 50.60
C ALA A 263 38.99 16.31 51.71
N LEU A 264 39.20 16.67 52.98
CA LEU A 264 38.53 16.03 54.12
C LEU A 264 37.01 16.23 54.08
N LEU A 265 36.53 17.44 53.80
CA LEU A 265 35.11 17.75 53.68
C LEU A 265 34.44 16.99 52.52
N LEU A 266 35.07 16.96 51.35
CA LEU A 266 34.58 16.25 50.17
C LEU A 266 34.55 14.73 50.43
N THR A 267 35.57 14.20 51.12
CA THR A 267 35.60 12.79 51.55
C THR A 267 34.48 12.49 52.54
N PHE A 268 34.21 13.39 53.49
CA PHE A 268 33.07 13.26 54.39
C PHE A 268 31.75 13.20 53.61
N LEU A 269 31.52 14.13 52.67
CA LEU A 269 30.31 14.11 51.83
C LEU A 269 30.19 12.82 51.02
N HIS A 270 31.32 12.30 50.50
CA HIS A 270 31.34 11.03 49.78
C HIS A 270 30.91 9.86 50.68
N LEU A 271 31.45 9.75 51.89
CA LEU A 271 31.10 8.68 52.84
C LEU A 271 29.69 8.84 53.41
N PHE A 272 29.24 10.09 53.61
CA PHE A 272 27.93 10.43 54.16
C PHE A 272 26.79 9.95 53.26
N ARG A 273 27.03 9.79 51.96
CA ARG A 273 26.07 9.19 51.01
C ARG A 273 25.56 7.83 51.47
N HIS A 274 26.40 6.98 52.09
CA HIS A 274 25.94 5.69 52.62
C HIS A 274 24.90 5.82 53.74
N ALA A 275 25.02 6.86 54.58
CA ALA A 275 24.02 7.15 55.61
C ALA A 275 22.72 7.68 54.97
N LEU A 276 22.84 8.51 53.94
CA LEU A 276 21.69 9.01 53.17
C LEU A 276 20.95 7.88 52.45
N ASP A 277 21.67 6.95 51.81
CA ASP A 277 21.07 5.79 51.15
C ASP A 277 20.27 4.93 52.15
N SER A 278 20.82 4.70 53.34
CA SER A 278 20.13 3.98 54.42
C SER A 278 18.89 4.72 54.93
N LEU A 279 18.99 6.05 55.08
CA LEU A 279 17.89 6.91 55.50
C LEU A 279 16.76 6.93 54.46
N ASN A 280 17.11 7.11 53.19
CA ASN A 280 16.15 7.15 52.08
C ASN A 280 15.51 5.79 51.80
N GLY A 281 16.09 4.68 52.26
CA GLY A 281 15.44 3.37 52.27
C GLY A 281 14.32 3.22 53.31
N LEU A 282 14.08 4.20 54.18
CA LEU A 282 13.01 4.13 55.20
C LEU A 282 11.61 4.13 54.59
N THR A 283 11.36 4.90 53.52
CA THR A 283 10.06 4.96 52.84
C THR A 283 9.70 3.61 52.23
N ALA A 284 10.65 2.96 51.55
CA ALA A 284 10.48 1.62 50.99
C ALA A 284 10.16 0.58 52.08
N ARG A 285 10.96 0.54 53.16
CA ARG A 285 10.73 -0.38 54.28
C ARG A 285 9.38 -0.13 54.96
N HIS A 286 8.95 1.11 55.09
CA HIS A 286 7.67 1.45 55.68
C HIS A 286 6.49 0.97 54.80
N LEU A 287 6.57 1.19 53.48
CA LEU A 287 5.56 0.69 52.54
C LEU A 287 5.51 -0.84 52.54
N GLU A 288 6.67 -1.49 52.54
CA GLU A 288 6.77 -2.94 52.60
C GLU A 288 6.13 -3.48 53.89
N TYR A 289 6.45 -2.90 55.05
CA TYR A 289 5.82 -3.24 56.32
C TYR A 289 4.30 -3.05 56.28
N TYR A 290 3.83 -1.90 55.78
CA TYR A 290 2.40 -1.63 55.72
C TYR A 290 1.66 -2.63 54.80
N TYR A 291 2.19 -2.92 53.62
CA TYR A 291 1.55 -3.86 52.70
C TYR A 291 1.65 -5.32 53.15
N GLN A 292 2.82 -5.77 53.59
CA GLN A 292 3.06 -7.18 53.90
C GLN A 292 2.69 -7.56 55.33
N GLU A 293 2.90 -6.69 56.32
CA GLU A 293 2.66 -7.02 57.74
C GLU A 293 1.30 -6.52 58.23
N VAL A 294 0.93 -5.27 57.92
CA VAL A 294 -0.33 -4.67 58.37
C VAL A 294 -1.50 -5.16 57.51
N LEU A 295 -1.41 -4.98 56.19
CA LEU A 295 -2.46 -5.39 55.25
C LEU A 295 -2.37 -6.87 54.85
N ARG A 296 -1.26 -7.54 55.15
CA ARG A 296 -1.02 -8.97 54.84
C ARG A 296 -1.18 -9.32 53.36
N LEU A 297 -0.88 -8.36 52.49
CA LEU A 297 -0.77 -8.60 51.06
C LEU A 297 0.42 -9.52 50.81
N ARG A 298 0.20 -10.55 50.00
CA ARG A 298 1.25 -11.47 49.58
C ARG A 298 1.55 -11.22 48.11
N PRO A 299 2.84 -11.21 47.71
CA PRO A 299 3.20 -11.26 46.31
C PRO A 299 2.47 -12.43 45.64
N ARG A 300 1.90 -12.18 44.47
CA ARG A 300 1.35 -13.26 43.65
C ARG A 300 2.49 -14.21 43.30
N GLY A 301 2.24 -15.52 43.39
CA GLY A 301 3.22 -16.53 42.98
C GLY A 301 3.60 -16.37 41.51
N ALA A 302 4.74 -16.93 41.13
CA ALA A 302 5.11 -17.02 39.73
C ALA A 302 4.08 -17.87 38.98
N GLU A 303 3.66 -17.38 37.82
CA GLU A 303 2.86 -18.15 36.87
C GLU A 303 3.81 -18.77 35.85
N ALA A 304 3.63 -20.07 35.58
CA ALA A 304 4.41 -20.73 34.56
C ALA A 304 4.16 -20.06 33.20
N ASP A 305 5.22 -19.89 32.44
CA ASP A 305 5.14 -19.40 31.07
C ASP A 305 4.69 -20.52 30.12
N HIS A 306 3.94 -20.13 29.10
CA HIS A 306 3.49 -21.02 28.04
C HIS A 306 4.19 -20.64 26.74
N LEU A 307 4.50 -21.64 25.92
CA LEU A 307 5.15 -21.46 24.63
C LEU A 307 4.50 -22.35 23.57
N PHE A 308 4.64 -21.94 22.31
CA PHE A 308 4.21 -22.75 21.17
C PHE A 308 5.38 -23.59 20.66
N LEU A 309 5.16 -24.89 20.48
CA LEU A 309 6.13 -25.82 19.91
C LEU A 309 5.60 -26.34 18.58
N THR A 310 6.49 -26.40 17.59
CA THR A 310 6.22 -27.07 16.32
C THR A 310 7.00 -28.38 16.28
N PHE A 311 6.30 -29.48 16.02
CA PHE A 311 6.90 -30.80 15.85
C PHE A 311 6.83 -31.20 14.38
N GLU A 312 7.93 -31.74 13.85
CA GLU A 312 7.95 -32.35 12.52
C GLU A 312 8.03 -33.87 12.65
N LEU A 313 7.08 -34.57 12.00
CA LEU A 313 7.06 -36.02 12.02
C LEU A 313 8.16 -36.58 11.11
N ALA A 314 8.89 -37.58 11.60
CA ALA A 314 9.91 -38.25 10.78
C ALA A 314 9.27 -38.96 9.57
N ARG A 315 9.90 -38.85 8.39
CA ARG A 315 9.37 -39.31 7.09
C ARG A 315 8.89 -40.77 7.01
N HIS A 316 9.32 -41.64 7.94
CA HIS A 316 9.00 -43.07 7.94
C HIS A 316 7.78 -43.43 8.82
N LEU A 317 7.24 -42.48 9.59
CA LEU A 317 6.07 -42.66 10.44
C LEU A 317 4.86 -42.00 9.78
N GLU A 318 3.70 -42.64 9.77
CA GLU A 318 2.47 -42.02 9.23
C GLU A 318 1.78 -41.11 10.25
N SER A 319 1.78 -41.52 11.53
CA SER A 319 1.31 -40.70 12.64
C SER A 319 1.97 -41.12 13.96
N TYR A 320 2.02 -40.21 14.93
CA TYR A 320 2.54 -40.47 16.27
C TYR A 320 1.79 -39.62 17.30
N VAL A 321 1.53 -40.15 18.50
CA VAL A 321 0.90 -39.39 19.59
C VAL A 321 1.95 -39.07 20.63
N VAL A 322 2.19 -37.79 20.88
CA VAL A 322 3.01 -37.30 21.99
C VAL A 322 2.09 -37.10 23.19
N PRO A 323 2.24 -37.88 24.29
CA PRO A 323 1.34 -37.76 25.42
C PRO A 323 1.57 -36.45 26.19
N SER A 324 0.49 -35.93 26.79
CA SER A 324 0.52 -34.86 27.79
C SER A 324 1.55 -35.17 28.88
N GLY A 325 2.21 -34.14 29.38
CA GLY A 325 3.29 -34.27 30.36
C GLY A 325 4.66 -34.62 29.76
N THR A 326 4.76 -34.86 28.45
CA THR A 326 6.04 -35.07 27.77
C THR A 326 6.92 -33.83 27.95
N VAL A 327 8.13 -34.01 28.50
CA VAL A 327 9.01 -32.90 28.86
C VAL A 327 9.93 -32.54 27.70
N VAL A 328 9.95 -31.26 27.34
CA VAL A 328 10.91 -30.65 26.41
C VAL A 328 11.83 -29.68 27.14
N LEU A 329 13.05 -29.54 26.63
CA LEU A 329 14.07 -28.65 27.21
C LEU A 329 14.06 -27.30 26.48
N GLY A 330 13.86 -26.21 27.22
CA GLY A 330 13.83 -24.84 26.71
C GLY A 330 15.15 -24.08 26.86
N GLY A 331 16.29 -24.78 26.85
CA GLY A 331 17.59 -24.18 27.13
C GLY A 331 17.89 -24.06 28.62
N LYS A 332 18.59 -23.00 29.02
CA LYS A 332 18.98 -22.73 30.41
C LYS A 332 18.55 -21.31 30.81
N ASP A 333 18.20 -21.15 32.08
CA ASP A 333 17.95 -19.84 32.67
C ASP A 333 19.25 -19.04 32.91
N ALA A 334 19.11 -17.82 33.42
CA ALA A 334 20.23 -16.94 33.73
C ALA A 334 21.18 -17.51 34.80
N GLN A 335 20.71 -18.48 35.60
CA GLN A 335 21.47 -19.17 36.64
C GLN A 335 22.06 -20.50 36.14
N GLY A 336 21.86 -20.84 34.87
CA GLY A 336 22.38 -22.05 34.22
C GLY A 336 21.57 -23.32 34.47
N GLN A 337 20.39 -23.24 35.10
CA GLN A 337 19.49 -24.37 35.31
C GLN A 337 18.65 -24.65 34.05
N PRO A 338 18.39 -25.91 33.72
CA PRO A 338 17.63 -26.26 32.52
C PRO A 338 16.15 -25.91 32.67
N LEU A 339 15.61 -25.15 31.71
CA LEU A 339 14.18 -24.89 31.62
C LEU A 339 13.45 -26.13 31.08
N ARG A 340 12.39 -26.55 31.76
CA ARG A 340 11.59 -27.73 31.41
C ARG A 340 10.15 -27.31 31.18
N TYR A 341 9.64 -27.63 29.99
CA TYR A 341 8.24 -27.44 29.65
C TYR A 341 7.60 -28.80 29.45
N ALA A 342 6.34 -28.93 29.83
CA ALA A 342 5.55 -30.12 29.60
C ALA A 342 4.42 -29.79 28.60
N LEU A 343 4.06 -30.76 27.76
CA LEU A 343 2.86 -30.60 26.93
C LEU A 343 1.62 -30.60 27.82
N ASP A 344 0.71 -29.67 27.57
CA ASP A 344 -0.55 -29.55 28.31
C ASP A 344 -1.53 -30.68 27.96
N GLU A 345 -1.50 -31.17 26.72
CA GLU A 345 -2.43 -32.17 26.18
C GLU A 345 -1.73 -33.20 25.27
N ASP A 346 -2.44 -34.29 24.95
CA ASP A 346 -1.99 -35.30 24.00
C ASP A 346 -1.99 -34.71 22.57
N LEU A 347 -0.83 -34.67 21.91
CA LEU A 347 -0.68 -34.14 20.57
C LEU A 347 -0.50 -35.27 19.55
N ARG A 348 -1.47 -35.43 18.64
CA ARG A 348 -1.36 -36.33 17.50
C ARG A 348 -0.68 -35.61 16.32
N LEU A 349 0.48 -36.12 15.92
CA LEU A 349 1.25 -35.65 14.78
C LEU A 349 0.98 -36.51 13.54
N ASP A 350 0.91 -35.85 12.39
CA ASP A 350 0.88 -36.42 11.05
C ASP A 350 1.76 -35.58 10.10
N HIS A 351 1.68 -35.82 8.79
CA HIS A 351 2.42 -35.06 7.78
C HIS A 351 1.67 -33.81 7.28
N ALA A 352 0.61 -33.35 7.97
CA ALA A 352 -0.10 -32.16 7.56
C ALA A 352 0.80 -30.93 7.65
N SER A 353 0.79 -30.11 6.60
CA SER A 353 1.51 -28.84 6.54
C SER A 353 0.61 -27.75 5.97
N ALA A 354 0.86 -26.50 6.37
CA ALA A 354 0.18 -25.36 5.79
C ALA A 354 0.82 -25.04 4.43
N GLU A 355 0.03 -25.12 3.35
CA GLU A 355 0.43 -24.57 2.06
C GLU A 355 0.55 -23.03 2.13
N PRO A 356 1.24 -22.39 1.18
CA PRO A 356 1.39 -20.94 1.15
C PRO A 356 0.04 -20.23 1.25
N PHE A 357 -0.04 -19.25 2.15
CA PHE A 357 -1.24 -18.43 2.30
C PHE A 357 -1.39 -17.53 1.07
N LEU A 358 -2.59 -17.50 0.49
CA LEU A 358 -2.92 -16.58 -0.60
C LEU A 358 -3.77 -15.44 -0.06
N THR A 359 -3.43 -14.19 -0.43
CA THR A 359 -4.24 -13.03 -0.08
C THR A 359 -4.54 -12.17 -1.31
N VAL A 360 -5.74 -11.56 -1.30
CA VAL A 360 -6.14 -10.51 -2.22
C VAL A 360 -6.61 -9.34 -1.37
N HIS A 361 -6.03 -8.17 -1.61
CA HIS A 361 -6.28 -6.97 -0.82
C HIS A 361 -6.83 -5.87 -1.72
N ARG A 362 -7.84 -5.13 -1.22
CA ARG A 362 -8.39 -3.96 -1.89
C ARG A 362 -7.96 -2.71 -1.13
N THR A 363 -7.19 -1.83 -1.78
CA THR A 363 -6.78 -0.55 -1.20
C THR A 363 -7.97 0.41 -1.08
N PRO A 364 -7.90 1.44 -0.22
CA PRO A 364 -8.93 2.47 -0.12
C PRO A 364 -9.22 3.18 -1.45
N GLU A 365 -8.20 3.33 -2.31
CA GLU A 365 -8.30 3.93 -3.64
C GLU A 365 -8.96 2.99 -4.66
N GLY A 366 -9.22 1.73 -4.29
CA GLY A 366 -9.92 0.74 -5.11
C GLY A 366 -9.01 -0.17 -5.94
N LEU A 367 -7.68 -0.10 -5.76
CA LEU A 367 -6.73 -1.00 -6.40
C LEU A 367 -6.75 -2.38 -5.74
N LEU A 368 -6.62 -3.44 -6.52
CA LEU A 368 -6.45 -4.80 -6.01
C LEU A 368 -5.00 -5.24 -6.11
N THR A 369 -4.46 -5.70 -4.99
CA THR A 369 -3.15 -6.37 -4.89
C THR A 369 -3.35 -7.84 -4.55
N ALA A 370 -2.43 -8.70 -4.98
CA ALA A 370 -2.47 -10.14 -4.71
C ALA A 370 -1.11 -10.66 -4.25
N SER A 371 -1.14 -11.64 -3.37
CA SER A 371 0.05 -12.27 -2.80
C SER A 371 -0.10 -13.78 -2.79
N PRO A 372 0.45 -14.47 -3.79
CA PRO A 372 0.47 -15.93 -3.85
C PRO A 372 1.28 -16.59 -2.72
N ALA A 373 2.18 -15.84 -2.07
CA ALA A 373 2.89 -16.25 -0.86
C ALA A 373 2.78 -15.10 0.16
N ALA A 374 1.63 -15.01 0.83
CA ALA A 374 1.33 -13.89 1.72
C ALA A 374 2.26 -13.80 2.94
N ASN A 375 2.83 -14.94 3.36
CA ASN A 375 3.82 -15.03 4.44
C ASN A 375 5.24 -14.62 4.02
N SER A 376 5.35 -13.64 3.12
CA SER A 376 6.61 -13.13 2.57
C SER A 376 6.63 -11.61 2.61
N ALA A 377 7.82 -11.01 2.52
CA ALA A 377 7.98 -9.55 2.59
C ALA A 377 7.35 -8.80 1.39
N ASP A 378 7.32 -9.46 0.24
CA ASP A 378 6.89 -8.92 -1.06
C ASP A 378 5.57 -9.52 -1.57
N GLY A 379 5.00 -10.50 -0.86
CA GLY A 379 3.87 -11.30 -1.31
C GLY A 379 4.19 -12.34 -2.40
N LEU A 380 5.46 -12.49 -2.80
CA LEU A 380 5.94 -13.39 -3.86
C LEU A 380 6.92 -14.47 -3.37
N GLY A 381 7.19 -14.53 -2.07
CA GLY A 381 8.08 -15.53 -1.44
C GLY A 381 9.42 -15.01 -0.92
N ALA A 382 9.69 -13.69 -0.93
CA ALA A 382 10.89 -13.15 -0.32
C ALA A 382 10.90 -13.31 1.21
N PRO A 383 12.05 -13.65 1.83
CA PRO A 383 12.15 -13.84 3.27
C PRO A 383 11.79 -12.56 4.03
N LEU A 384 11.14 -12.72 5.19
CA LEU A 384 10.83 -11.60 6.08
C LEU A 384 12.11 -11.06 6.74
N PRO A 385 12.25 -9.73 6.90
CA PRO A 385 13.37 -9.14 7.64
C PRO A 385 13.44 -9.68 9.08
N PRO A 386 14.65 -9.86 9.65
CA PRO A 386 14.81 -10.43 11.00
C PRO A 386 14.18 -9.58 12.12
N GLU A 387 13.96 -8.30 11.88
CA GLU A 387 13.30 -7.38 12.82
C GLU A 387 11.76 -7.47 12.77
N GLN A 388 11.20 -8.16 11.77
CA GLN A 388 9.76 -8.25 11.53
C GLN A 388 9.22 -9.61 12.00
N SER A 389 8.35 -9.59 13.01
CA SER A 389 7.78 -10.81 13.64
C SER A 389 6.53 -11.36 12.97
N GLY A 390 6.15 -10.86 11.78
CA GLY A 390 4.96 -11.31 11.05
C GLY A 390 4.72 -10.53 9.76
N TRP A 391 3.67 -10.90 9.03
CA TRP A 391 3.25 -10.26 7.78
C TRP A 391 1.81 -9.75 7.88
N SER A 392 1.35 -8.97 6.89
CA SER A 392 -0.04 -8.52 6.85
C SER A 392 -0.98 -9.68 6.48
N ALA A 393 -1.79 -10.14 7.44
CA ALA A 393 -2.71 -11.26 7.24
C ALA A 393 -3.78 -11.01 6.16
N LEU A 394 -4.14 -9.75 5.91
CA LEU A 394 -5.14 -9.36 4.91
C LEU A 394 -4.52 -8.71 3.66
N GLY A 395 -3.21 -8.87 3.48
CA GLY A 395 -2.45 -8.31 2.35
C GLY A 395 -2.05 -6.85 2.54
N SER A 396 -1.31 -6.31 1.56
CA SER A 396 -0.74 -4.96 1.63
C SER A 396 -0.88 -4.22 0.29
N ALA A 397 -0.97 -2.89 0.33
CA ALA A 397 -0.87 -2.04 -0.85
C ALA A 397 0.54 -2.05 -1.48
N SER A 398 1.57 -2.46 -0.72
CA SER A 398 2.95 -2.61 -1.21
C SER A 398 3.16 -3.88 -2.05
N HIS A 399 2.19 -4.80 -2.08
CA HIS A 399 2.29 -6.04 -2.82
C HIS A 399 1.91 -5.85 -4.31
N PRO A 400 2.29 -6.78 -5.20
CA PRO A 400 2.02 -6.66 -6.63
C PRO A 400 0.53 -6.51 -6.96
N ALA A 401 0.25 -5.80 -8.05
CA ALA A 401 -1.11 -5.65 -8.58
C ALA A 401 -1.71 -7.02 -8.93
N ALA A 402 -2.96 -7.24 -8.55
CA ALA A 402 -3.66 -8.49 -8.79
C ALA A 402 -3.96 -8.68 -10.28
N ALA A 403 -3.64 -9.85 -10.82
CA ALA A 403 -4.07 -10.24 -12.16
C ALA A 403 -5.52 -10.79 -12.11
N ILE A 404 -6.50 -9.88 -12.08
CA ILE A 404 -7.93 -10.22 -12.04
C ILE A 404 -8.55 -10.20 -13.43
N GLY A 405 -9.56 -11.03 -13.66
CA GLY A 405 -10.17 -11.15 -14.96
C GLY A 405 -11.14 -12.32 -15.09
N PHE A 406 -11.55 -12.62 -16.31
CA PHE A 406 -12.31 -13.81 -16.64
C PHE A 406 -11.71 -14.53 -17.86
N ALA A 407 -12.05 -15.81 -18.02
CA ALA A 407 -11.59 -16.61 -19.14
C ALA A 407 -12.78 -17.28 -19.83
N LEU A 408 -12.79 -17.26 -21.16
CA LEU A 408 -13.77 -17.95 -22.00
C LEU A 408 -13.11 -19.18 -22.61
N ALA A 409 -13.55 -20.37 -22.19
CA ALA A 409 -13.17 -21.63 -22.80
C ALA A 409 -14.28 -22.08 -23.74
N SER A 410 -14.00 -22.23 -25.04
CA SER A 410 -15.02 -22.65 -26.01
C SER A 410 -14.43 -23.33 -27.24
N PRO A 411 -15.06 -24.40 -27.77
CA PRO A 411 -14.71 -24.97 -29.07
C PRO A 411 -14.83 -23.96 -30.23
N THR A 412 -15.67 -22.93 -30.09
CA THR A 412 -15.83 -21.85 -31.09
C THR A 412 -14.53 -21.05 -31.30
N LEU A 413 -13.64 -21.06 -30.30
CA LEU A 413 -12.33 -20.42 -30.35
C LEU A 413 -11.28 -21.25 -31.09
N LEU A 414 -11.59 -22.44 -31.61
CA LEU A 414 -10.69 -23.15 -32.53
C LEU A 414 -10.59 -22.33 -33.83
N LEU A 415 -9.52 -21.55 -33.99
CA LEU A 415 -9.34 -20.62 -35.11
C LEU A 415 -7.99 -20.87 -35.76
N THR A 416 -7.97 -21.75 -36.76
CA THR A 416 -6.73 -22.34 -37.26
C THR A 416 -5.99 -21.42 -38.21
N GLU A 417 -6.70 -20.63 -39.02
CA GLU A 417 -6.10 -19.76 -40.04
C GLU A 417 -7.08 -18.69 -40.55
N GLY A 418 -6.64 -17.88 -41.52
CA GLY A 418 -7.43 -16.83 -42.14
C GLY A 418 -7.53 -15.56 -41.30
N GLU A 419 -8.24 -14.57 -41.83
CA GLU A 419 -8.62 -13.37 -41.10
C GLU A 419 -9.77 -13.70 -40.15
N ARG A 420 -9.54 -13.58 -38.85
CA ARG A 420 -10.46 -14.03 -37.80
C ARG A 420 -10.91 -12.83 -36.99
N THR A 421 -12.20 -12.57 -36.99
CA THR A 421 -12.83 -11.51 -36.20
C THR A 421 -13.70 -12.15 -35.13
N LEU A 422 -13.50 -11.80 -33.87
CA LEU A 422 -14.30 -12.28 -32.75
C LEU A 422 -15.06 -11.10 -32.17
N THR A 423 -16.36 -11.26 -31.95
CA THR A 423 -17.21 -10.30 -31.28
C THR A 423 -17.77 -10.93 -30.02
N LEU A 424 -17.37 -10.43 -28.87
CA LEU A 424 -17.88 -10.84 -27.57
C LEU A 424 -18.95 -9.84 -27.12
N GLU A 425 -20.13 -10.32 -26.78
CA GLU A 425 -21.19 -9.54 -26.17
C GLU A 425 -21.50 -10.07 -24.77
N LEU A 426 -21.30 -9.21 -23.76
CA LEU A 426 -21.63 -9.48 -22.38
C LEU A 426 -22.90 -8.70 -22.03
N THR A 427 -23.99 -9.41 -21.75
CA THR A 427 -25.21 -8.79 -21.24
C THR A 427 -25.10 -8.69 -19.72
N LEU A 428 -25.13 -7.46 -19.22
CA LEU A 428 -24.90 -7.10 -17.83
C LEU A 428 -26.23 -6.67 -17.21
N LYS A 429 -26.53 -7.13 -16.01
CA LYS A 429 -27.62 -6.59 -15.19
C LYS A 429 -26.98 -5.70 -14.13
N ALA A 430 -27.25 -4.41 -14.23
CA ALA A 430 -26.79 -3.42 -13.27
C ALA A 430 -27.61 -3.50 -11.97
N THR A 431 -26.95 -3.30 -10.83
CA THR A 431 -27.65 -2.82 -9.63
C THR A 431 -28.00 -1.34 -9.80
N PRO A 432 -29.11 -0.84 -9.23
CA PRO A 432 -29.49 0.58 -9.33
C PRO A 432 -28.33 1.50 -8.95
N GLY A 433 -27.95 2.44 -9.82
CA GLY A 433 -26.86 3.41 -9.61
C GLY A 433 -25.49 3.05 -10.23
N ALA A 434 -25.30 1.87 -10.81
CA ALA A 434 -24.03 1.47 -11.44
C ALA A 434 -23.88 1.91 -12.92
N GLU A 435 -24.96 2.37 -13.55
CA GLU A 435 -25.04 2.63 -15.00
C GLU A 435 -24.22 3.85 -15.44
N ASP A 436 -24.13 4.89 -14.61
CA ASP A 436 -23.41 6.14 -14.92
C ASP A 436 -21.87 5.96 -14.90
N THR A 437 -21.36 4.99 -14.13
CA THR A 437 -19.91 4.84 -13.94
C THR A 437 -19.24 4.17 -15.13
N LEU A 438 -19.92 3.23 -15.80
CA LEU A 438 -19.38 2.51 -16.96
C LEU A 438 -19.19 3.40 -18.19
N GLN A 439 -20.02 4.43 -18.36
CA GLN A 439 -19.96 5.34 -19.50
C GLN A 439 -18.72 6.26 -19.46
N THR A 440 -18.12 6.41 -18.28
CA THR A 440 -16.91 7.25 -18.07
C THR A 440 -15.60 6.50 -18.28
N LEU A 441 -15.64 5.18 -18.46
CA LEU A 441 -14.45 4.34 -18.63
C LEU A 441 -14.03 4.27 -20.10
N ASP A 442 -12.72 4.25 -20.36
CA ASP A 442 -12.19 3.86 -21.65
C ASP A 442 -12.33 2.33 -21.83
N LEU A 443 -13.46 1.94 -22.41
CA LEU A 443 -13.81 0.53 -22.62
C LEU A 443 -12.80 -0.22 -23.50
N ALA A 444 -12.06 0.48 -24.38
CA ALA A 444 -11.10 -0.15 -25.28
C ALA A 444 -9.83 -0.58 -24.54
N ARG A 445 -9.50 0.11 -23.43
CA ARG A 445 -8.35 -0.21 -22.56
C ARG A 445 -8.74 -1.01 -21.31
N LEU A 446 -10.02 -1.36 -21.17
CA LEU A 446 -10.55 -2.04 -20.00
C LEU A 446 -9.90 -3.41 -19.77
N PHE A 447 -9.65 -4.15 -20.85
CA PHE A 447 -9.12 -5.51 -20.77
C PHE A 447 -7.83 -5.68 -21.57
N ARG A 448 -6.85 -6.35 -20.97
CA ARG A 448 -5.77 -7.02 -21.69
C ARG A 448 -6.25 -8.42 -22.05
N VAL A 449 -6.27 -8.73 -23.35
CA VAL A 449 -6.83 -9.98 -23.86
C VAL A 449 -5.72 -10.90 -24.35
N GLU A 450 -5.80 -12.17 -24.01
CA GLU A 450 -4.85 -13.21 -24.44
C GLU A 450 -5.61 -14.45 -24.92
N VAL A 451 -5.08 -15.14 -25.93
CA VAL A 451 -5.66 -16.39 -26.44
C VAL A 451 -4.63 -17.53 -26.42
N SER A 452 -5.07 -18.75 -26.15
CA SER A 452 -4.20 -19.93 -26.12
C SER A 452 -3.71 -20.31 -27.50
N ILE A 453 -2.41 -20.56 -27.64
CA ILE A 453 -1.75 -20.98 -28.88
C ILE A 453 -0.77 -22.12 -28.56
N ALA A 454 -0.31 -22.84 -29.57
CA ALA A 454 0.53 -24.03 -29.37
C ALA A 454 1.81 -23.79 -28.55
N LYS A 455 2.32 -22.55 -28.51
CA LYS A 455 3.53 -22.14 -27.79
C LYS A 455 3.26 -21.17 -26.63
N GLY A 456 2.07 -21.21 -26.03
CA GLY A 456 1.70 -20.37 -24.88
C GLY A 456 0.55 -19.42 -25.17
N TRP A 457 0.72 -18.13 -24.87
CA TRP A 457 -0.35 -17.14 -24.97
C TRP A 457 -0.03 -16.09 -26.03
N LEU A 458 -1.02 -15.75 -26.86
CA LEU A 458 -0.95 -14.65 -27.82
C LEU A 458 -1.78 -13.47 -27.30
N ALA A 459 -1.18 -12.30 -27.15
CA ALA A 459 -1.90 -11.09 -26.80
C ALA A 459 -2.72 -10.56 -27.99
N LEU A 460 -3.98 -10.20 -27.75
CA LEU A 460 -4.89 -9.64 -28.75
C LEU A 460 -5.24 -8.20 -28.43
N ALA A 461 -5.19 -7.34 -29.45
CA ALA A 461 -5.64 -5.96 -29.33
C ALA A 461 -7.16 -5.87 -29.43
N VAL A 462 -7.78 -5.15 -28.49
CA VAL A 462 -9.19 -4.77 -28.56
C VAL A 462 -9.35 -3.69 -29.63
N ARG A 463 -10.12 -3.99 -30.69
CA ARG A 463 -10.33 -3.09 -31.83
C ARG A 463 -11.55 -2.20 -31.65
N GLU A 464 -12.58 -2.75 -31.04
CA GLU A 464 -13.79 -2.03 -30.67
C GLU A 464 -14.22 -2.46 -29.28
N ALA A 465 -14.64 -1.51 -28.46
CA ALA A 465 -15.30 -1.80 -27.20
C ALA A 465 -16.38 -0.74 -26.99
N ARG A 466 -17.64 -1.16 -26.88
CA ARG A 466 -18.77 -0.25 -26.73
C ARG A 466 -19.83 -0.82 -25.81
N LEU A 467 -20.40 0.04 -24.96
CA LEU A 467 -21.56 -0.27 -24.15
C LEU A 467 -22.80 0.28 -24.85
N ALA A 468 -23.76 -0.58 -25.16
CA ALA A 468 -25.06 -0.19 -25.70
C ALA A 468 -26.16 -0.68 -24.76
N GLY A 469 -26.74 0.23 -23.97
CA GLY A 469 -27.61 -0.12 -22.85
C GLY A 469 -26.86 -1.04 -21.88
N ASN A 470 -27.35 -2.25 -21.74
CA ASN A 470 -26.83 -3.27 -20.82
C ASN A 470 -25.90 -4.29 -21.51
N VAL A 471 -25.48 -4.05 -22.74
CA VAL A 471 -24.64 -4.99 -23.50
C VAL A 471 -23.28 -4.37 -23.77
N LEU A 472 -22.23 -4.94 -23.18
CA LEU A 472 -20.84 -4.61 -23.48
C LEU A 472 -20.37 -5.47 -24.65
N ARG A 473 -20.08 -4.84 -25.79
CA ARG A 473 -19.52 -5.48 -26.98
C ARG A 473 -18.03 -5.21 -27.06
N VAL A 474 -17.24 -6.28 -27.23
CA VAL A 474 -15.78 -6.24 -27.39
C VAL A 474 -15.41 -6.99 -28.67
N GLY A 475 -14.76 -6.30 -29.60
CA GLY A 475 -14.29 -6.86 -30.87
C GLY A 475 -12.79 -7.08 -30.89
N LEU A 476 -12.38 -8.27 -31.29
CA LEU A 476 -11.00 -8.73 -31.40
C LEU A 476 -10.73 -9.17 -32.85
N ARG A 477 -9.48 -9.04 -33.29
CA ARG A 477 -9.07 -9.49 -34.64
C ARG A 477 -7.73 -10.22 -34.58
N LEU A 478 -7.65 -11.35 -35.25
CA LEU A 478 -6.42 -12.02 -35.64
C LEU A 478 -6.26 -11.91 -37.16
N SER A 479 -5.09 -11.47 -37.59
CA SER A 479 -4.70 -11.46 -38.99
C SER A 479 -4.38 -12.86 -39.49
N ALA A 480 -4.29 -13.06 -40.80
CA ALA A 480 -3.87 -14.34 -41.38
C ALA A 480 -2.43 -14.76 -41.00
N ALA A 481 -1.59 -13.81 -40.54
CA ALA A 481 -0.21 -14.09 -40.10
C ALA A 481 -0.12 -14.58 -38.65
N ASP A 482 -1.16 -14.33 -37.83
CA ASP A 482 -1.15 -14.75 -36.43
C ASP A 482 -1.26 -16.27 -36.30
N PRO A 483 -0.62 -16.89 -35.28
CA PRO A 483 -0.66 -18.34 -35.11
C PRO A 483 -2.08 -18.89 -34.90
N ALA A 484 -2.24 -20.20 -35.13
CA ALA A 484 -3.48 -20.90 -34.86
C ALA A 484 -3.83 -20.88 -33.37
N VAL A 485 -5.09 -20.58 -33.05
CA VAL A 485 -5.60 -20.73 -31.69
C VAL A 485 -5.71 -22.21 -31.36
N ALA A 486 -5.08 -22.62 -30.26
CA ALA A 486 -4.94 -24.01 -29.86
C ALA A 486 -5.64 -24.29 -28.53
N SER A 487 -5.94 -25.56 -28.28
CA SER A 487 -6.45 -26.05 -27.00
C SER A 487 -5.53 -25.70 -25.83
N TYR A 488 -6.11 -25.38 -24.68
CA TYR A 488 -5.36 -25.17 -23.45
C TYR A 488 -4.69 -26.47 -22.98
N GLN A 489 -3.47 -26.33 -22.49
CA GLN A 489 -2.65 -27.40 -21.92
C GLN A 489 -1.97 -26.83 -20.68
N ARG A 490 -2.16 -27.46 -19.52
CA ARG A 490 -1.71 -26.94 -18.23
C ARG A 490 -0.19 -26.77 -18.18
N GLU A 491 0.55 -27.67 -18.83
CA GLU A 491 2.01 -27.70 -18.88
C GLU A 491 2.58 -26.53 -19.69
N ILE A 492 1.90 -26.12 -20.76
CA ILE A 492 2.35 -25.03 -21.65
C ILE A 492 1.84 -23.67 -21.16
N HIS A 493 0.57 -23.63 -20.73
CA HIS A 493 -0.14 -22.38 -20.50
C HIS A 493 -0.15 -21.96 -19.02
N GLY A 494 0.14 -22.89 -18.10
CA GLY A 494 0.08 -22.68 -16.66
C GLY A 494 -1.34 -22.45 -16.12
N GLY A 495 -1.47 -22.42 -14.79
CA GLY A 495 -2.74 -22.18 -14.09
C GLY A 495 -3.45 -23.44 -13.61
N THR A 496 -4.68 -23.26 -13.13
CA THR A 496 -5.51 -24.31 -12.48
C THR A 496 -6.84 -24.56 -13.20
N LEU A 497 -6.98 -24.07 -14.44
CA LEU A 497 -8.21 -24.25 -15.22
C LEU A 497 -8.39 -25.71 -15.64
N ASP A 498 -9.57 -26.26 -15.42
CA ASP A 498 -9.95 -27.62 -15.78
C ASP A 498 -10.72 -27.64 -17.11
N THR A 499 -9.99 -27.51 -18.23
CA THR A 499 -10.57 -27.54 -19.57
C THR A 499 -9.51 -27.90 -20.61
N THR A 500 -9.92 -28.50 -21.71
CA THR A 500 -9.07 -28.77 -22.88
C THR A 500 -9.46 -27.92 -24.09
N TRP A 501 -10.44 -27.03 -23.95
CA TRP A 501 -10.85 -26.13 -25.01
C TRP A 501 -9.85 -24.97 -25.16
N PRO A 502 -9.79 -24.33 -26.33
CA PRO A 502 -9.06 -23.07 -26.44
C PRO A 502 -9.67 -22.01 -25.52
N ILE A 503 -8.82 -21.16 -24.98
CA ILE A 503 -9.17 -20.16 -23.98
C ILE A 503 -8.84 -18.77 -24.48
N CYS A 504 -9.76 -17.84 -24.29
CA CYS A 504 -9.52 -16.40 -24.39
C CYS A 504 -9.65 -15.78 -22.99
N ARG A 505 -8.55 -15.24 -22.45
CA ARG A 505 -8.48 -14.61 -21.11
C ARG A 505 -8.55 -13.10 -21.24
N PHE A 506 -9.35 -12.49 -20.37
CA PHE A 506 -9.55 -11.05 -20.26
C PHE A 506 -9.08 -10.62 -18.89
N PHE A 507 -7.92 -9.98 -18.81
CA PHE A 507 -7.40 -9.40 -17.57
C PHE A 507 -7.83 -7.94 -17.46
N LEU A 508 -8.38 -7.56 -16.32
CA LEU A 508 -8.74 -6.18 -16.05
C LEU A 508 -7.47 -5.33 -15.93
N VAL A 509 -7.41 -4.25 -16.68
CA VAL A 509 -6.32 -3.28 -16.55
C VAL A 509 -6.61 -2.38 -15.35
N GLN A 510 -5.75 -2.47 -14.34
CA GLN A 510 -5.82 -1.66 -13.13
C GLN A 510 -4.91 -0.41 -13.30
N GLU A 511 -5.33 0.58 -14.08
CA GLU A 511 -4.55 1.83 -14.27
C GLU A 511 -4.53 2.70 -12.99
N VAL A 512 -3.33 3.18 -12.66
CA VAL A 512 -2.98 3.92 -11.41
C VAL A 512 -3.73 5.27 -11.27
N ALA A 513 -4.24 5.83 -12.37
CA ALA A 513 -4.81 7.18 -12.37
C ALA A 513 -6.29 7.27 -11.97
N THR A 514 -7.05 6.17 -11.95
CA THR A 514 -8.50 6.25 -11.69
C THR A 514 -9.05 5.34 -10.60
N GLY A 515 -8.41 4.23 -10.21
CA GLY A 515 -8.83 3.39 -9.06
C GLY A 515 -10.29 2.84 -9.09
N ARG A 516 -11.05 3.18 -10.13
CA ARG A 516 -12.52 3.06 -10.19
C ARG A 516 -12.99 1.87 -11.03
N THR A 517 -12.10 1.24 -11.79
CA THR A 517 -12.46 0.22 -12.79
C THR A 517 -13.02 -1.06 -12.15
N TYR A 518 -12.35 -1.60 -11.12
CA TYR A 518 -12.85 -2.78 -10.42
C TYR A 518 -14.14 -2.48 -9.67
N GLY A 519 -14.22 -1.35 -8.97
CA GLY A 519 -15.42 -0.93 -8.24
C GLY A 519 -16.66 -0.80 -9.14
N ALA A 520 -16.49 -0.24 -10.34
CA ALA A 520 -17.56 -0.13 -11.33
C ALA A 520 -18.06 -1.49 -11.82
N LEU A 521 -17.15 -2.44 -12.07
CA LEU A 521 -17.51 -3.79 -12.54
C LEU A 521 -18.06 -4.69 -11.43
N ALA A 522 -17.58 -4.54 -10.19
CA ALA A 522 -18.01 -5.36 -9.05
C ALA A 522 -19.50 -5.20 -8.70
N ALA A 523 -20.11 -4.07 -9.08
CA ALA A 523 -21.53 -3.80 -8.90
C ALA A 523 -22.42 -4.47 -9.97
N LEU A 524 -21.84 -5.08 -11.00
CA LEU A 524 -22.57 -5.64 -12.13
C LEU A 524 -22.75 -7.14 -11.96
N THR A 525 -23.80 -7.68 -12.57
CA THR A 525 -24.01 -9.13 -12.65
C THR A 525 -24.06 -9.57 -14.10
N LEU A 526 -23.40 -10.67 -14.43
CA LEU A 526 -23.38 -11.17 -15.81
C LEU A 526 -24.64 -12.01 -16.05
N ALA A 527 -25.44 -11.63 -17.04
CA ALA A 527 -26.69 -12.30 -17.38
C ALA A 527 -26.54 -13.32 -18.52
N SER A 528 -25.80 -12.94 -19.56
CA SER A 528 -25.51 -13.84 -20.69
C SER A 528 -24.24 -13.41 -21.42
N VAL A 529 -23.60 -14.40 -22.05
CA VAL A 529 -22.43 -14.22 -22.90
C VAL A 529 -22.78 -14.71 -24.30
N ARG A 530 -22.48 -13.92 -25.31
CA ARG A 530 -22.58 -14.29 -26.71
C ARG A 530 -21.23 -14.07 -27.38
N LEU A 531 -20.75 -15.10 -28.08
CA LEU A 531 -19.51 -15.04 -28.84
C LEU A 531 -19.84 -15.31 -30.30
N ASP A 532 -19.67 -14.30 -31.15
CA ASP A 532 -19.74 -14.44 -32.59
C ASP A 532 -18.31 -14.46 -33.16
N VAL A 533 -18.08 -15.35 -34.12
CA VAL A 533 -16.77 -15.47 -34.77
C VAL A 533 -16.99 -15.49 -36.28
N GLN A 534 -16.20 -14.69 -36.96
CA GLN A 534 -16.15 -14.65 -38.41
C GLN A 534 -14.74 -14.99 -38.87
N VAL A 535 -14.62 -15.94 -39.79
CA VAL A 535 -13.34 -16.32 -40.39
C VAL A 535 -13.45 -16.20 -41.90
N GLN A 536 -12.49 -15.51 -42.50
CA GLN A 536 -12.41 -15.29 -43.95
C GLN A 536 -11.07 -15.77 -44.50
N GLY A 537 -11.09 -16.33 -45.71
CA GLY A 537 -9.88 -16.71 -46.42
C GLY A 537 -9.20 -17.97 -45.88
N MET A 538 -9.97 -18.95 -45.38
CA MET A 538 -9.44 -20.27 -45.03
C MET A 538 -8.90 -20.98 -46.28
N ARG A 539 -7.75 -21.66 -46.18
CA ARG A 539 -7.04 -22.27 -47.31
C ARG A 539 -6.77 -23.78 -47.12
N GLN A 540 -6.70 -24.27 -45.89
CA GLN A 540 -6.57 -25.68 -45.51
C GLN A 540 -7.91 -26.41 -45.65
N LEU A 541 -8.49 -26.32 -46.84
CA LEU A 541 -9.71 -27.00 -47.23
C LEU A 541 -9.34 -28.34 -47.84
N GLN A 542 -9.93 -29.43 -47.35
CA GLN A 542 -9.83 -30.72 -48.01
C GLN A 542 -10.98 -30.83 -49.01
N VAL A 543 -10.66 -30.70 -50.30
CA VAL A 543 -11.65 -30.82 -51.37
C VAL A 543 -11.57 -32.22 -51.98
N GLU A 544 -12.71 -32.88 -52.11
CA GLU A 544 -12.83 -34.23 -52.65
C GLU A 544 -13.98 -34.30 -53.65
N THR A 545 -13.71 -34.80 -54.85
CA THR A 545 -14.71 -35.06 -55.89
C THR A 545 -14.97 -36.56 -55.98
N ASP A 546 -15.93 -36.98 -56.81
CA ASP A 546 -16.20 -38.41 -57.02
C ASP A 546 -15.00 -39.18 -57.63
N THR A 547 -13.97 -38.48 -58.12
CA THR A 547 -12.73 -39.06 -58.65
C THR A 547 -11.58 -39.07 -57.65
N GLY A 548 -11.81 -38.60 -56.42
CA GLY A 548 -10.82 -38.56 -55.34
C GLY A 548 -10.47 -37.15 -54.83
N ARG A 549 -9.45 -37.07 -53.97
CA ARG A 549 -9.00 -35.81 -53.35
C ARG A 549 -8.31 -34.90 -54.36
N ILE A 550 -8.61 -33.61 -54.26
CA ILE A 550 -8.10 -32.56 -55.15
C ILE A 550 -7.44 -31.45 -54.33
N ASP A 551 -6.35 -30.90 -54.86
CA ASP A 551 -5.69 -29.72 -54.32
C ASP A 551 -6.41 -28.44 -54.77
N PRO A 552 -7.08 -27.68 -53.87
CA PRO A 552 -7.80 -26.46 -54.21
C PRO A 552 -6.88 -25.28 -54.56
N ALA A 553 -5.56 -25.40 -54.34
CA ALA A 553 -4.60 -24.38 -54.75
C ALA A 553 -4.31 -24.39 -56.26
N ARG A 554 -4.73 -25.44 -56.96
CA ARG A 554 -4.61 -25.57 -58.42
C ARG A 554 -5.99 -25.53 -59.05
N PRO A 555 -6.10 -25.02 -60.29
CA PRO A 555 -7.37 -25.08 -60.99
C PRO A 555 -7.83 -26.55 -61.15
N PHE A 556 -9.05 -26.87 -60.70
CA PHE A 556 -9.63 -28.22 -60.78
C PHE A 556 -11.09 -28.27 -61.26
N ALA A 557 -11.53 -29.39 -61.83
CA ALA A 557 -12.92 -29.60 -62.23
C ALA A 557 -13.74 -30.26 -61.09
N PRO A 558 -14.62 -29.52 -60.37
CA PRO A 558 -15.32 -29.97 -59.16
C PRO A 558 -16.30 -31.10 -59.43
N PHE A 559 -16.86 -31.17 -60.63
CA PHE A 559 -17.80 -32.23 -61.01
C PHE A 559 -17.16 -33.26 -61.94
N GLY A 560 -15.82 -33.32 -61.97
CA GLY A 560 -15.06 -34.17 -62.89
C GLY A 560 -14.99 -33.61 -64.31
N THR A 561 -14.25 -34.30 -65.18
CA THR A 561 -14.06 -33.90 -66.59
C THR A 561 -15.28 -34.18 -67.47
N GLN A 562 -16.19 -35.04 -67.00
CA GLN A 562 -17.49 -35.35 -67.58
C GLN A 562 -18.55 -35.33 -66.47
N PRO A 563 -19.17 -34.17 -66.20
CA PRO A 563 -20.20 -34.08 -65.16
C PRO A 563 -21.40 -34.96 -65.52
N LEU A 564 -21.90 -35.71 -64.55
CA LEU A 564 -23.12 -36.50 -64.67
C LEU A 564 -24.12 -36.07 -63.58
N PRO A 565 -25.42 -36.34 -63.76
CA PRO A 565 -26.38 -36.20 -62.67
C PRO A 565 -25.95 -37.04 -61.46
N GLY A 566 -25.85 -36.41 -60.30
CA GLY A 566 -25.30 -37.02 -59.08
C GLY A 566 -23.85 -36.68 -58.80
N SER A 567 -23.10 -36.13 -59.77
CA SER A 567 -21.72 -35.72 -59.57
C SER A 567 -21.63 -34.66 -58.47
N ALA A 568 -20.67 -34.81 -57.58
CA ALA A 568 -20.50 -33.95 -56.43
C ALA A 568 -19.04 -33.67 -56.12
N PHE A 569 -18.83 -32.50 -55.52
CA PHE A 569 -17.63 -32.26 -54.72
C PHE A 569 -18.01 -31.99 -53.28
N SER A 570 -17.07 -32.25 -52.40
CA SER A 570 -17.20 -32.05 -50.98
C SER A 570 -16.02 -31.23 -50.48
N VAL A 571 -16.31 -30.27 -49.61
CA VAL A 571 -15.32 -29.46 -48.91
C VAL A 571 -15.37 -29.85 -47.45
N ARG A 572 -14.25 -30.31 -46.92
CA ARG A 572 -14.08 -30.69 -45.52
C ARG A 572 -13.15 -29.72 -44.83
N CYS A 573 -13.52 -29.32 -43.62
CA CYS A 573 -12.73 -28.44 -42.78
C CYS A 573 -12.96 -28.81 -41.32
N ALA A 574 -11.89 -29.22 -40.64
CA ALA A 574 -11.95 -29.69 -39.25
C ALA A 574 -12.48 -28.63 -38.28
N GLU A 575 -12.28 -27.34 -38.60
CA GLU A 575 -12.78 -26.21 -37.80
C GLU A 575 -14.32 -26.14 -37.77
N LEU A 576 -14.99 -26.57 -38.85
CA LEU A 576 -16.46 -26.53 -38.96
C LEU A 576 -17.13 -27.56 -38.03
N ARG A 577 -16.45 -28.68 -37.75
CA ARG A 577 -16.97 -29.77 -36.90
C ARG A 577 -17.25 -29.33 -35.47
N ALA A 578 -16.52 -28.33 -34.97
CA ALA A 578 -16.62 -27.87 -33.60
C ALA A 578 -17.58 -26.66 -33.42
N LYS A 579 -18.26 -26.22 -34.49
CA LYS A 579 -18.96 -24.93 -34.56
C LYS A 579 -20.39 -25.04 -35.07
N ALA A 580 -21.29 -24.24 -34.49
CA ALA A 580 -22.66 -24.07 -34.98
C ALA A 580 -22.69 -22.96 -36.05
N LEU A 581 -22.70 -23.36 -37.34
CA LEU A 581 -22.65 -22.43 -38.48
C LEU A 581 -23.95 -21.64 -38.63
N THR A 582 -23.86 -20.33 -38.92
CA THR A 582 -25.03 -19.53 -39.30
C THR A 582 -25.01 -19.07 -40.75
N SER A 583 -23.84 -18.84 -41.31
CA SER A 583 -23.62 -18.60 -42.72
C SER A 583 -22.32 -19.23 -43.17
N LEU A 584 -22.33 -19.75 -44.38
CA LEU A 584 -21.17 -20.31 -45.07
C LEU A 584 -21.22 -19.81 -46.50
N THR A 585 -20.17 -19.10 -46.90
CA THR A 585 -19.98 -18.64 -48.27
C THR A 585 -18.79 -19.36 -48.87
N LEU A 586 -19.01 -19.94 -50.06
CA LEU A 586 -17.97 -20.49 -50.92
C LEU A 586 -17.72 -19.49 -52.05
N GLY A 587 -16.61 -18.77 -52.01
CA GLY A 587 -16.08 -18.01 -53.15
C GLY A 587 -15.50 -18.98 -54.16
N LEU A 588 -15.85 -18.81 -55.44
CA LEU A 588 -15.33 -19.65 -56.53
C LEU A 588 -14.67 -18.75 -57.57
N ASP A 589 -13.35 -18.87 -57.76
CA ASP A 589 -12.66 -18.18 -58.84
C ASP A 589 -12.57 -19.07 -60.09
N TRP A 590 -12.98 -18.51 -61.22
CA TRP A 590 -12.96 -19.19 -62.51
C TRP A 590 -11.65 -18.90 -63.25
N LEU A 591 -10.98 -19.96 -63.72
CA LEU A 591 -9.82 -19.82 -64.59
C LEU A 591 -10.27 -19.41 -66.01
N ASP A 592 -9.86 -18.22 -66.43
CA ASP A 592 -10.06 -17.64 -67.76
C ASP A 592 -11.54 -17.38 -68.14
N PRO A 593 -12.25 -16.49 -67.42
CA PRO A 593 -13.65 -16.19 -67.72
C PRO A 593 -13.84 -15.45 -69.05
N GLY A 594 -12.78 -14.94 -69.71
CA GLY A 594 -12.89 -14.00 -70.83
C GLY A 594 -13.25 -12.57 -70.37
N PRO A 595 -12.79 -11.52 -71.07
CA PRO A 595 -12.82 -10.14 -70.56
C PRO A 595 -14.21 -9.47 -70.44
N GLU A 596 -15.30 -10.13 -70.85
CA GLU A 596 -16.67 -9.57 -70.82
C GLU A 596 -17.74 -10.52 -70.24
N LEU A 597 -17.37 -11.60 -69.56
CA LEU A 597 -18.35 -12.55 -69.02
C LEU A 597 -18.84 -12.14 -67.62
N ASP A 598 -19.86 -11.27 -67.59
CA ASP A 598 -20.80 -11.27 -66.47
C ASP A 598 -21.74 -12.47 -66.60
N LEU A 599 -21.53 -13.47 -65.75
CA LEU A 599 -22.34 -14.69 -65.70
C LEU A 599 -23.82 -14.38 -65.43
N GLU A 600 -24.15 -13.30 -64.72
CA GLU A 600 -25.54 -12.93 -64.47
C GLU A 600 -26.22 -12.49 -65.79
N THR A 601 -25.51 -11.74 -66.63
CA THR A 601 -25.98 -11.31 -67.95
C THR A 601 -26.02 -12.46 -68.98
N VAL A 602 -25.01 -13.35 -69.00
CA VAL A 602 -24.96 -14.50 -69.93
C VAL A 602 -26.09 -15.50 -69.67
N TYR A 603 -26.55 -15.61 -68.42
CA TYR A 603 -27.64 -16.52 -68.02
C TYR A 603 -29.00 -15.84 -67.84
N ALA A 604 -29.09 -14.52 -68.03
CA ALA A 604 -30.34 -13.73 -67.90
C ALA A 604 -31.48 -14.19 -68.83
N GLY A 605 -31.17 -14.76 -69.99
CA GLY A 605 -32.16 -15.30 -70.94
C GLY A 605 -32.72 -16.68 -70.60
N TYR A 606 -32.24 -17.33 -69.53
CA TYR A 606 -32.52 -18.73 -69.18
C TYR A 606 -33.40 -18.88 -67.90
N VAL A 607 -34.32 -17.96 -67.65
CA VAL A 607 -35.22 -17.95 -66.47
C VAL A 607 -36.38 -18.95 -66.62
N LEU A 608 -36.58 -19.83 -65.64
CA LEU A 608 -37.83 -20.59 -65.43
C LEU A 608 -38.54 -20.02 -64.18
N GLN A 609 -39.82 -19.67 -64.31
CA GLN A 609 -40.65 -19.31 -63.15
C GLN A 609 -40.84 -20.53 -62.22
N PRO A 610 -40.82 -20.35 -60.89
CA PRO A 610 -41.04 -21.43 -59.94
C PRO A 610 -42.50 -21.94 -59.99
N PRO A 611 -42.78 -23.23 -59.70
CA PRO A 611 -44.15 -23.72 -59.64
C PRO A 611 -44.87 -23.13 -58.41
N GLU A 612 -46.11 -22.68 -58.62
CA GLU A 612 -47.02 -22.22 -57.55
C GLU A 612 -47.31 -23.35 -56.55
N PRO A 613 -47.28 -23.08 -55.23
CA PRO A 613 -47.39 -24.12 -54.22
C PRO A 613 -48.85 -24.51 -53.96
N GLY A 614 -49.32 -25.58 -54.59
CA GLY A 614 -50.46 -26.35 -54.07
C GLY A 614 -51.32 -27.06 -55.09
N GLU A 615 -50.99 -28.32 -55.42
CA GLU A 615 -52.02 -29.31 -55.76
C GLU A 615 -51.53 -30.74 -55.46
N LYS A 616 -52.15 -31.37 -54.45
CA LYS A 616 -52.01 -32.81 -54.17
C LYS A 616 -53.13 -33.54 -54.90
N LYS A 617 -52.81 -34.51 -55.77
CA LYS A 617 -53.74 -35.60 -56.11
C LYS A 617 -53.05 -36.97 -56.05
N PRO A 618 -53.74 -38.01 -55.55
CA PRO A 618 -53.11 -39.22 -55.04
C PRO A 618 -52.88 -40.28 -56.13
N LEU A 619 -51.86 -41.12 -55.93
CA LEU A 619 -51.59 -42.33 -56.72
C LEU A 619 -52.73 -43.35 -56.63
N LYS A 620 -52.91 -44.14 -57.71
CA LYS A 620 -53.40 -45.52 -57.64
C LYS A 620 -52.75 -46.44 -58.70
N PRO A 621 -52.73 -47.79 -58.47
CA PRO A 621 -51.55 -48.64 -58.69
C PRO A 621 -51.78 -49.92 -59.52
N GLY A 622 -50.68 -50.58 -59.91
CA GLY A 622 -50.56 -51.97 -60.38
C GLY A 622 -49.20 -52.15 -61.09
N VAL A 623 -48.34 -53.16 -60.90
CA VAL A 623 -48.39 -54.52 -60.34
C VAL A 623 -47.00 -54.85 -59.73
N LYS A 624 -46.95 -55.80 -58.77
CA LYS A 624 -45.81 -56.21 -57.93
C LYS A 624 -44.80 -57.12 -58.65
N GLN A 625 -43.50 -56.99 -58.35
CA GLN A 625 -42.61 -58.05 -57.78
C GLN A 625 -41.20 -57.50 -57.45
N PRO A 626 -40.38 -58.17 -56.60
CA PRO A 626 -39.70 -57.54 -55.47
C PRO A 626 -38.18 -57.36 -55.65
N LEU A 627 -37.62 -56.36 -54.97
CA LEU A 627 -36.20 -56.29 -54.60
C LEU A 627 -36.10 -55.89 -53.12
N GLU A 628 -35.38 -56.73 -52.37
CA GLU A 628 -34.99 -56.59 -50.95
C GLU A 628 -34.03 -55.39 -50.73
N PRO A 629 -33.75 -55.00 -49.47
CA PRO A 629 -33.67 -53.60 -49.07
C PRO A 629 -32.25 -53.05 -49.00
N GLU A 630 -32.06 -51.81 -49.48
CA GLU A 630 -31.08 -50.91 -48.91
C GLU A 630 -31.73 -49.56 -48.56
N GLU A 631 -31.48 -49.20 -47.31
CA GLU A 631 -31.82 -48.02 -46.52
C GLU A 631 -32.17 -46.74 -47.29
N LYS A 632 -33.45 -46.35 -47.23
CA LYS A 632 -33.89 -44.98 -47.50
C LYS A 632 -33.97 -44.20 -46.18
N GLN A 633 -33.00 -43.33 -45.92
CA GLN A 633 -33.19 -42.23 -44.99
C GLN A 633 -33.91 -41.05 -45.69
N PRO A 634 -34.85 -40.36 -45.02
CA PRO A 634 -35.57 -39.22 -45.59
C PRO A 634 -34.70 -37.95 -45.55
N LEU A 635 -34.39 -37.40 -46.72
CA LEU A 635 -33.84 -36.05 -46.87
C LEU A 635 -34.93 -35.03 -46.49
N ARG A 636 -34.72 -34.29 -45.39
CA ARG A 636 -35.51 -33.10 -45.06
C ARG A 636 -35.10 -31.94 -45.96
N GLN A 637 -36.10 -31.24 -46.48
CA GLN A 637 -36.01 -30.05 -47.35
C GLN A 637 -35.12 -28.96 -46.72
N VAL A 638 -34.10 -28.53 -47.45
CA VAL A 638 -33.22 -27.39 -47.13
C VAL A 638 -33.43 -26.33 -48.22
N SER A 639 -33.38 -25.06 -47.81
CA SER A 639 -33.55 -23.85 -48.63
C SER A 639 -32.94 -23.97 -50.02
N GLN A 640 -33.79 -23.86 -51.05
CA GLN A 640 -33.34 -23.78 -52.44
C GLN A 640 -32.70 -22.42 -52.69
N VAL A 641 -31.41 -22.40 -53.03
CA VAL A 641 -30.80 -21.27 -53.72
C VAL A 641 -30.97 -21.53 -55.22
N THR A 642 -31.97 -20.93 -55.83
CA THR A 642 -32.20 -20.97 -57.28
C THR A 642 -31.35 -19.89 -57.97
N LYS A 643 -30.07 -20.18 -58.20
CA LYS A 643 -29.31 -19.53 -59.28
C LYS A 643 -28.67 -20.63 -60.16
N PRO A 644 -28.88 -20.63 -61.48
CA PRO A 644 -28.27 -21.62 -62.36
C PRO A 644 -26.75 -21.45 -62.37
N LEU A 645 -26.00 -22.53 -62.11
CA LEU A 645 -24.56 -22.57 -62.34
C LEU A 645 -24.31 -22.99 -63.79
N PRO A 646 -23.52 -22.23 -64.55
CA PRO A 646 -23.17 -22.61 -65.90
C PRO A 646 -22.14 -23.73 -65.92
N VAL A 647 -22.44 -24.79 -66.67
CA VAL A 647 -21.49 -25.89 -66.86
C VAL A 647 -20.79 -25.70 -68.20
N THR A 648 -19.63 -25.07 -68.16
CA THR A 648 -18.58 -25.21 -69.19
C THR A 648 -17.32 -25.76 -68.52
N ARG A 649 -16.45 -26.40 -69.30
CA ARG A 649 -15.17 -26.94 -68.80
C ARG A 649 -14.31 -25.76 -68.30
N GLY A 650 -14.28 -25.59 -66.99
CA GLY A 650 -13.49 -24.60 -66.30
C GLY A 650 -13.05 -25.16 -64.96
N THR A 651 -11.92 -24.67 -64.48
CA THR A 651 -11.26 -25.14 -63.27
C THR A 651 -11.37 -24.09 -62.16
N PHE A 652 -11.56 -24.52 -60.91
CA PHE A 652 -12.09 -23.73 -59.79
C PHE A 652 -11.04 -23.44 -58.71
N ARG A 653 -11.24 -22.37 -57.92
CA ARG A 653 -10.57 -22.10 -56.64
C ARG A 653 -11.61 -21.74 -55.58
N VAL A 654 -11.53 -22.32 -54.37
CA VAL A 654 -12.55 -22.15 -53.31
C VAL A 654 -12.04 -21.23 -52.20
N GLU A 655 -12.79 -20.19 -51.84
CA GLU A 655 -12.57 -19.39 -50.63
C GLU A 655 -13.73 -19.57 -49.66
N LEU A 656 -13.45 -19.84 -48.37
CA LEU A 656 -14.48 -20.02 -47.36
C LEU A 656 -14.62 -18.75 -46.52
N ALA A 657 -15.83 -18.20 -46.41
CA ALA A 657 -16.18 -17.22 -45.38
C ALA A 657 -17.27 -17.81 -44.48
N VAL A 658 -16.99 -17.92 -43.19
CA VAL A 658 -17.91 -18.49 -42.20
C VAL A 658 -18.38 -17.38 -41.28
N GLY A 659 -19.69 -17.14 -41.24
CA GLY A 659 -20.32 -16.37 -40.19
C GLY A 659 -20.96 -17.30 -39.18
N LEU A 660 -20.55 -17.18 -37.92
CA LEU A 660 -21.20 -17.85 -36.80
C LEU A 660 -22.08 -16.83 -36.08
N GLY A 661 -23.29 -17.22 -35.75
CA GLY A 661 -24.26 -16.42 -35.02
C GLY A 661 -24.46 -17.00 -33.62
N PRO A 662 -25.46 -16.51 -32.89
CA PRO A 662 -25.48 -16.59 -31.45
C PRO A 662 -25.53 -18.03 -30.94
N VAL A 663 -24.63 -18.37 -30.02
CA VAL A 663 -24.81 -19.49 -29.11
C VAL A 663 -25.64 -19.00 -27.92
N PRO A 664 -26.90 -19.45 -27.73
CA PRO A 664 -27.63 -19.14 -26.52
C PRO A 664 -27.04 -19.94 -25.35
N ALA A 665 -26.58 -19.25 -24.31
CA ALA A 665 -26.22 -19.90 -23.06
C ALA A 665 -27.49 -20.38 -22.33
N ALA A 666 -27.55 -21.66 -21.99
CA ALA A 666 -28.51 -22.18 -21.02
C ALA A 666 -28.35 -21.46 -19.68
N GLY A 667 -29.46 -21.23 -18.98
CA GLY A 667 -29.58 -20.33 -17.83
C GLY A 667 -28.42 -20.44 -16.84
N ALA A 668 -27.54 -19.45 -16.86
CA ALA A 668 -26.58 -19.22 -15.80
C ALA A 668 -27.33 -18.68 -14.57
N GLY A 669 -27.15 -19.32 -13.41
CA GLY A 669 -27.49 -18.69 -12.13
C GLY A 669 -26.83 -17.31 -12.05
N SER A 670 -27.51 -16.33 -11.46
CA SER A 670 -27.03 -14.94 -11.43
C SER A 670 -25.70 -14.84 -10.68
N THR A 671 -24.57 -14.78 -11.40
CA THR A 671 -23.26 -14.55 -10.80
C THR A 671 -22.98 -13.05 -10.79
N ARG A 672 -22.75 -12.48 -9.59
CA ARG A 672 -22.18 -11.14 -9.48
C ARG A 672 -20.79 -11.16 -10.10
N LEU A 673 -20.36 -10.07 -10.75
CA LEU A 673 -19.00 -9.93 -11.27
C LEU A 673 -17.94 -9.76 -10.15
N GLY A 674 -18.22 -10.26 -8.94
CA GLY A 674 -17.26 -10.56 -7.90
C GLY A 674 -17.64 -11.85 -7.15
N PRO A 675 -16.68 -12.62 -6.58
CA PRO A 675 -15.23 -12.48 -6.66
C PRO A 675 -14.70 -13.22 -7.90
N LEU A 676 -13.88 -12.54 -8.72
CA LEU A 676 -13.18 -13.11 -9.89
C LEU A 676 -12.09 -14.14 -9.51
N PHE A 677 -12.22 -14.79 -8.36
CA PHE A 677 -11.26 -15.74 -7.76
C PHE A 677 -11.88 -17.06 -7.33
N THR A 678 -13.19 -17.24 -7.47
CA THR A 678 -13.78 -18.58 -7.43
C THR A 678 -13.78 -19.13 -8.86
N PRO A 679 -13.17 -20.30 -9.14
CA PRO A 679 -13.40 -21.00 -10.38
C PRO A 679 -14.87 -21.41 -10.42
N ALA A 680 -15.72 -20.56 -10.98
CA ALA A 680 -17.03 -20.98 -11.44
C ALA A 680 -16.79 -21.78 -12.71
N THR A 681 -16.46 -23.07 -12.56
CA THR A 681 -16.65 -24.03 -13.64
C THR A 681 -18.14 -24.05 -13.92
N PHE A 682 -18.53 -23.51 -15.07
CA PHE A 682 -19.81 -23.81 -15.64
C PHE A 682 -19.72 -25.26 -16.13
N ASP A 683 -19.99 -26.21 -15.23
CA ASP A 683 -20.37 -27.56 -15.66
C ASP A 683 -21.67 -27.38 -16.45
N VAL A 684 -21.53 -27.29 -17.76
CA VAL A 684 -22.64 -27.56 -18.67
C VAL A 684 -22.88 -29.06 -18.50
N PRO A 685 -23.98 -29.49 -17.85
CA PRO A 685 -24.26 -30.90 -17.77
C PRO A 685 -24.28 -31.42 -19.20
N ALA A 686 -23.57 -32.51 -19.47
CA ALA A 686 -23.79 -33.32 -20.66
C ALA A 686 -25.16 -34.01 -20.56
N THR A 687 -26.23 -33.26 -20.24
CA THR A 687 -27.59 -33.72 -20.34
C THR A 687 -28.05 -33.37 -21.73
N VAL A 688 -28.10 -34.42 -22.56
CA VAL A 688 -28.90 -34.49 -23.77
C VAL A 688 -30.32 -34.02 -23.42
N LEU A 689 -30.61 -32.73 -23.63
CA LEU A 689 -31.96 -32.20 -23.65
C LEU A 689 -32.17 -31.55 -25.01
N SER A 690 -32.87 -32.32 -25.84
CA SER A 690 -33.46 -31.85 -27.08
C SER A 690 -34.48 -30.76 -26.76
N THR A 691 -34.21 -29.54 -27.20
CA THR A 691 -35.25 -28.57 -27.53
C THR A 691 -34.97 -28.02 -28.93
N GLY A 692 -35.87 -28.36 -29.86
CA GLY A 692 -36.14 -27.67 -31.13
C GLY A 692 -34.94 -27.19 -31.96
N GLY A 693 -34.49 -28.03 -32.90
CA GLY A 693 -33.66 -27.60 -34.03
C GLY A 693 -32.15 -27.73 -33.83
N ARG A 694 -31.63 -28.96 -33.69
CA ARG A 694 -30.18 -29.25 -33.76
C ARG A 694 -29.60 -28.74 -35.09
N ALA A 695 -28.80 -27.68 -35.07
CA ALA A 695 -27.72 -27.52 -36.05
C ALA A 695 -26.68 -28.60 -35.72
N ARG A 696 -26.71 -29.72 -36.46
CA ARG A 696 -25.71 -30.79 -36.31
C ARG A 696 -24.35 -30.25 -36.76
N PRO A 697 -23.23 -30.63 -36.11
CA PRO A 697 -21.90 -30.20 -36.55
C PRO A 697 -21.67 -30.66 -37.99
N ILE A 698 -21.34 -29.71 -38.87
CA ILE A 698 -21.12 -29.97 -40.29
C ILE A 698 -19.61 -30.18 -40.47
N ASP A 699 -19.18 -31.42 -40.69
CA ASP A 699 -17.76 -31.72 -41.02
C ASP A 699 -17.50 -31.58 -42.53
N THR A 700 -18.54 -31.73 -43.34
CA THR A 700 -18.44 -31.79 -44.80
C THR A 700 -19.58 -31.04 -45.46
N VAL A 701 -19.23 -30.13 -46.37
CA VAL A 701 -20.19 -29.42 -47.22
C VAL A 701 -20.15 -30.11 -48.57
N ARG A 702 -21.24 -30.79 -48.97
CA ARG A 702 -21.33 -31.48 -50.26
C ARG A 702 -22.21 -30.70 -51.23
N VAL A 703 -21.64 -30.39 -52.39
CA VAL A 703 -22.33 -29.72 -53.50
C VAL A 703 -22.56 -30.77 -54.58
N ARG A 704 -23.83 -31.03 -54.93
CA ARG A 704 -24.21 -32.08 -55.89
C ARG A 704 -25.01 -31.50 -57.07
N LEU A 705 -24.70 -31.96 -58.27
CA LEU A 705 -25.52 -31.76 -59.47
C LEU A 705 -26.75 -32.67 -59.41
N THR A 706 -27.97 -32.14 -59.39
CA THR A 706 -29.19 -32.95 -59.15
C THR A 706 -30.18 -33.00 -60.30
N ALA A 707 -30.17 -32.02 -61.19
CA ALA A 707 -31.03 -32.00 -62.37
C ALA A 707 -30.47 -31.02 -63.40
N PRO A 708 -30.95 -31.06 -64.66
CA PRO A 708 -31.68 -32.13 -65.32
C PRO A 708 -30.70 -33.13 -65.92
N GLN A 709 -31.20 -34.36 -66.09
CA GLN A 709 -30.38 -35.52 -66.48
C GLN A 709 -29.64 -35.36 -67.82
N HIS A 710 -30.08 -34.43 -68.68
CA HIS A 710 -29.51 -34.17 -70.00
C HIS A 710 -28.71 -32.86 -70.09
N GLY A 711 -28.52 -32.14 -68.98
CA GLY A 711 -27.74 -30.89 -68.95
C GLY A 711 -26.22 -31.09 -68.89
N PHE A 712 -25.74 -32.33 -68.78
CA PHE A 712 -24.34 -32.64 -68.51
C PHE A 712 -23.84 -33.74 -69.47
N GLY A 713 -23.22 -33.32 -70.59
CA GLY A 713 -22.66 -34.20 -71.61
C GLY A 713 -22.91 -33.74 -73.05
N HIS A 714 -21.90 -33.90 -73.91
CA HIS A 714 -21.76 -33.33 -75.27
C HIS A 714 -22.76 -33.81 -76.36
N ARG A 715 -23.91 -34.40 -76.02
CA ARG A 715 -24.85 -34.92 -77.04
C ARG A 715 -26.13 -34.12 -77.27
N LEU A 716 -26.50 -33.17 -76.41
CA LEU A 716 -27.74 -32.37 -76.56
C LEU A 716 -27.66 -30.98 -75.86
N PHE A 717 -26.61 -30.19 -76.14
CA PHE A 717 -26.67 -28.74 -75.86
C PHE A 717 -27.35 -28.08 -77.07
N PRO A 718 -28.61 -27.62 -77.02
CA PRO A 718 -29.05 -26.59 -76.07
C PRO A 718 -30.53 -26.71 -75.64
N ARG A 719 -30.86 -27.08 -74.37
CA ARG A 719 -32.16 -26.70 -73.74
C ARG A 719 -32.41 -27.03 -72.26
N LEU A 720 -31.45 -27.43 -71.44
CA LEU A 720 -31.79 -27.93 -70.09
C LEU A 720 -30.83 -27.46 -68.98
N GLN A 721 -31.42 -26.86 -67.94
CA GLN A 721 -30.86 -25.98 -66.90
C GLN A 721 -30.45 -26.70 -65.61
N ALA A 722 -29.17 -26.72 -65.22
CA ALA A 722 -28.67 -27.42 -64.03
C ALA A 722 -29.18 -26.86 -62.67
N GLN A 723 -29.79 -27.71 -61.81
CA GLN A 723 -30.04 -27.42 -60.39
C GLN A 723 -28.94 -28.03 -59.52
N VAL A 724 -28.37 -27.21 -58.63
CA VAL A 724 -27.41 -27.62 -57.59
C VAL A 724 -28.15 -27.69 -56.26
N VAL A 725 -28.05 -28.82 -55.57
CA VAL A 725 -28.58 -28.96 -54.21
C VAL A 725 -27.40 -29.02 -53.24
N LEU A 726 -27.38 -28.08 -52.29
CA LEU A 726 -26.50 -28.13 -51.14
C LEU A 726 -27.03 -29.21 -50.18
N ALA A 727 -26.25 -30.26 -49.97
CA ALA A 727 -26.55 -31.31 -49.01
C ALA A 727 -25.55 -31.27 -47.86
N PHE A 728 -26.04 -31.07 -46.65
CA PHE A 728 -25.25 -31.22 -45.44
C PHE A 728 -25.30 -32.68 -45.00
N ASN A 729 -24.16 -33.38 -45.07
CA ASN A 729 -24.03 -34.70 -44.46
C ASN A 729 -23.65 -34.52 -42.99
N THR A 730 -24.36 -35.22 -42.13
CA THR A 730 -24.24 -35.13 -40.66
C THR A 730 -23.45 -36.27 -40.08
#